data_AF-A0A3M2DVF4-F1
#
_entry.id   AF-A0A3M2DVF4-F1
#
_cell.length_a   1.000
_cell.length_b   1.000
_cell.length_c   1.000
_cell.angle_alpha   90.00
_cell.angle_beta   90.00
_cell.angle_gamma   90.00
#
_symmetry.space_group_name_H-M   'P 1'
#
loop_
_entity.id
_entity.type
_entity.pdbx_description
1 polymer ?
#
loop_
_entity_poly.entity_id
_entity_poly.type
_entity_poly.pdbx_seq_one_letter_code
_entity_poly.pdbx_strand_id
1 'polypeptide(L)'
;MSIRRLLPALVLSSAVAAAACDPGGEPASPDEEFGMDGPVSPLPPPGKADSFERRGLWVNTDTRRTQVWTARNRWEDTDTPAARKAGIAWPANSGLTWDEKYALWIDSMQRTAGTSYYDTFILTTPWGKQLPAPALECAEASIFLRITFAAWYELPFFMEAVDRHGNRIFFGHNGVRTAAGRYANTPEFAVRYRDYSDMDVDDALADWPHDDSLRRRKLWGGTDEQDMLRDGATFGEYLDEIHLNKRAGHFTMLALGYLGSVNLADSANTYNIVPDAVRPGDTLLERWQRHGIGHTLVVKQVTPIGEGNLDVTVVSGSMPRRQPKWESGVASKRYFTDPRTGGRGTNYEGDEYAKLGGGLKRWRVTKNVGGYWTNTFMRGDEAHWINSTDTERIAARPEQFERLLGEVSPEDQRDALLALIEDRRAHLRNYPASCAAREAREGAFRELYDLAAREWGMTAADVDARYRTLDDYVFAELEYTRSKTCCWNSTTPAMYEIVMDYARAEQAEAEAEGVCRAPTPFMSHADGYERWRDFAEQTGRGAAWRPWSEDESCPQRDVAADTLRPADGADFCAVSPGEGGADDCADAYEPNPSADEAPVLEPGAHDGLRICDGDRDWFRIPNGGTVRISFSHAEGDLDLKAYDAGGRQVAVSQSVSDVEEVAVPAGGAVEVYGYNGATAAYRIELR
;
A
#
# COMPACT_ATOMS: atom_id res chain seq x y z
N MET A 1 15.85 29.61 -87.06
CA MET A 1 14.69 29.54 -86.16
C MET A 1 15.18 28.92 -84.85
N SER A 2 15.76 29.68 -83.91
CA SER A 2 15.11 30.54 -82.89
C SER A 2 14.10 29.75 -82.04
N ILE A 3 14.14 29.66 -80.71
CA ILE A 3 14.71 30.53 -79.67
C ILE A 3 14.88 29.77 -78.33
N ARG A 4 15.94 30.19 -77.62
CA ARG A 4 16.32 30.17 -76.19
C ARG A 4 15.44 29.49 -75.11
N ARG A 5 16.19 28.85 -74.20
CA ARG A 5 15.95 28.64 -72.75
C ARG A 5 15.39 29.88 -72.03
N LEU A 6 14.45 29.67 -71.11
CA LEU A 6 14.19 30.46 -69.88
C LEU A 6 13.31 29.62 -68.91
N LEU A 7 13.65 29.65 -67.61
CA LEU A 7 12.96 29.00 -66.47
C LEU A 7 11.52 29.55 -66.24
N PRO A 8 10.68 28.83 -65.44
CA PRO A 8 10.48 29.29 -64.07
C PRO A 8 10.40 28.18 -62.99
N ALA A 9 10.94 28.54 -61.82
CA ALA A 9 10.67 28.11 -60.45
C ALA A 9 9.84 26.82 -60.22
N LEU A 10 10.52 25.80 -59.68
CA LEU A 10 9.88 24.73 -58.90
C LEU A 10 9.75 25.24 -57.45
N VAL A 11 8.52 25.52 -57.02
CA VAL A 11 8.20 25.73 -55.59
C VAL A 11 8.12 24.35 -54.95
N LEU A 12 9.07 24.05 -54.06
CA LEU A 12 8.97 22.93 -53.13
C LEU A 12 7.82 23.23 -52.16
N SER A 13 6.72 22.48 -52.23
CA SER A 13 5.79 22.33 -51.12
C SER A 13 6.28 21.18 -50.24
N SER A 14 6.96 21.55 -49.17
CA SER A 14 7.23 20.70 -48.01
C SER A 14 5.91 20.34 -47.33
N ALA A 15 5.49 19.08 -47.44
CA ALA A 15 4.43 18.52 -46.60
C ALA A 15 5.04 18.13 -45.24
N VAL A 16 5.03 19.08 -44.31
CA VAL A 16 5.18 18.81 -42.88
C VAL A 16 3.83 18.26 -42.41
N ALA A 17 3.79 16.97 -42.09
CA ALA A 17 2.67 16.39 -41.37
C ALA A 17 2.79 16.82 -39.90
N ALA A 18 2.18 17.96 -39.58
CA ALA A 18 1.87 18.35 -38.22
C ALA A 18 0.71 17.46 -37.73
N ALA A 19 0.99 16.47 -36.89
CA ALA A 19 -0.04 15.84 -36.08
C ALA A 19 -0.38 16.83 -34.95
N ALA A 20 -1.43 17.60 -35.17
CA ALA A 20 -2.01 18.49 -34.18
C ALA A 20 -3.01 17.71 -33.31
N CYS A 21 -2.91 17.99 -32.02
CA CYS A 21 -3.78 17.69 -30.89
C CYS A 21 -5.24 17.30 -31.23
N ASP A 22 -5.63 16.10 -30.83
CA ASP A 22 -6.99 15.77 -30.42
C ASP A 22 -7.02 15.78 -28.88
N PRO A 23 -7.80 16.66 -28.21
CA PRO A 23 -7.82 16.74 -26.76
C PRO A 23 -8.77 15.71 -26.10
N GLY A 24 -9.35 14.78 -26.86
CA GLY A 24 -10.32 13.79 -26.34
C GLY A 24 -10.10 12.33 -26.75
N GLY A 25 -9.01 11.99 -27.44
CA GLY A 25 -8.69 10.59 -27.77
C GLY A 25 -7.89 9.91 -26.65
N GLU A 26 -8.23 8.66 -26.32
CA GLU A 26 -7.35 7.82 -25.49
C GLU A 26 -5.93 7.84 -26.11
N PRO A 27 -4.87 8.00 -25.30
CA PRO A 27 -3.51 7.94 -25.81
C PRO A 27 -3.32 6.62 -26.57
N ALA A 28 -2.59 6.66 -27.69
CA ALA A 28 -2.22 5.44 -28.41
C ALA A 28 -1.64 4.43 -27.41
N SER A 29 -2.08 3.17 -27.49
CA SER A 29 -1.59 2.15 -26.56
C SER A 29 -0.05 2.08 -26.62
N PRO A 30 0.66 1.71 -25.55
CA PRO A 30 2.12 1.57 -25.58
C PRO A 30 2.61 0.69 -26.74
N ASP A 31 1.79 -0.30 -27.12
CA ASP A 31 2.02 -1.20 -28.25
C ASP A 31 2.04 -0.46 -29.59
N GLU A 32 1.06 0.43 -29.82
CA GLU A 32 1.01 1.31 -30.99
C GLU A 32 2.13 2.35 -30.98
N GLU A 33 2.46 2.91 -29.81
CA GLU A 33 3.53 3.91 -29.68
C GLU A 33 4.91 3.29 -29.99
N PHE A 34 5.21 2.13 -29.40
CA PHE A 34 6.53 1.52 -29.44
C PHE A 34 6.65 0.36 -30.43
N GLY A 35 5.57 -0.03 -31.09
CA GLY A 35 5.54 -1.18 -32.01
C GLY A 35 5.89 -2.49 -31.31
N MET A 36 5.45 -2.66 -30.07
CA MET A 36 5.64 -3.88 -29.27
C MET A 36 4.29 -4.59 -29.14
N ASP A 37 4.30 -5.89 -28.88
CA ASP A 37 3.08 -6.70 -28.78
C ASP A 37 2.83 -7.11 -27.31
N GLY A 38 2.12 -6.27 -26.55
CA GLY A 38 1.68 -6.53 -25.19
C GLY A 38 2.79 -6.71 -24.16
N PRO A 39 2.44 -7.01 -22.90
CA PRO A 39 3.42 -7.30 -21.86
C PRO A 39 4.33 -8.46 -22.28
N VAL A 40 5.63 -8.29 -22.02
CA VAL A 40 6.64 -9.27 -22.42
C VAL A 40 6.67 -10.45 -21.45
N SER A 41 6.85 -11.64 -22.00
CA SER A 41 6.81 -12.87 -21.21
C SER A 41 8.10 -13.07 -20.40
N PRO A 42 8.05 -13.81 -19.28
CA PRO A 42 9.25 -14.28 -18.62
C PRO A 42 10.04 -15.22 -19.55
N LEU A 43 11.33 -15.36 -19.29
CA LEU A 43 12.17 -16.32 -20.00
C LEU A 43 11.63 -17.74 -19.83
N PRO A 44 11.93 -18.64 -20.78
CA PRO A 44 11.71 -20.07 -20.59
C PRO A 44 12.33 -20.54 -19.27
N PRO A 45 11.77 -21.60 -18.64
CA PRO A 45 12.19 -22.07 -17.33
C PRO A 45 13.71 -22.10 -17.20
N PRO A 46 14.26 -21.63 -16.07
CA PRO A 46 15.69 -21.48 -15.93
C PRO A 46 16.42 -22.79 -16.20
N GLY A 47 17.59 -22.68 -16.84
CA GLY A 47 18.53 -23.78 -16.94
C GLY A 47 19.17 -24.12 -15.59
N LYS A 48 20.21 -24.95 -15.58
CA LYS A 48 20.97 -25.28 -14.35
C LYS A 48 21.34 -24.00 -13.58
N ALA A 49 21.16 -24.05 -12.26
CA ALA A 49 21.48 -22.95 -11.34
C ALA A 49 20.79 -21.61 -11.70
N ASP A 50 19.48 -21.61 -11.89
CA ASP A 50 18.68 -20.38 -12.11
C ASP A 50 19.13 -19.49 -13.27
N SER A 51 20.00 -20.00 -14.15
CA SER A 51 20.71 -19.24 -15.16
C SER A 51 21.48 -18.01 -14.62
N PHE A 52 22.01 -18.04 -13.38
CA PHE A 52 22.63 -16.89 -12.69
C PHE A 52 23.89 -16.30 -13.35
N GLU A 53 24.50 -17.00 -14.33
CA GLU A 53 25.63 -16.49 -15.12
C GLU A 53 25.28 -16.34 -16.61
N ARG A 54 23.98 -16.24 -16.93
CA ARG A 54 23.55 -16.08 -18.31
C ARG A 54 24.03 -14.72 -18.82
N ARG A 55 24.90 -14.76 -19.84
CA ARG A 55 25.39 -13.56 -20.51
C ARG A 55 24.22 -12.73 -21.05
N GLY A 56 24.19 -11.46 -20.64
CA GLY A 56 23.36 -10.44 -21.25
C GLY A 56 24.10 -9.72 -22.37
N LEU A 57 23.99 -8.40 -22.41
CA LEU A 57 24.65 -7.56 -23.41
C LEU A 57 26.16 -7.48 -23.19
N TRP A 58 26.93 -7.44 -24.28
CA TRP A 58 28.37 -7.17 -24.22
C TRP A 58 28.58 -5.74 -23.70
N VAL A 59 29.52 -5.53 -22.76
CA VAL A 59 29.66 -4.22 -22.10
C VAL A 59 30.11 -3.11 -23.05
N ASN A 60 30.74 -3.47 -24.17
CA ASN A 60 31.19 -2.54 -25.20
C ASN A 60 30.18 -2.38 -26.37
N THR A 61 28.96 -2.89 -26.24
CA THR A 61 27.88 -2.60 -27.20
C THR A 61 27.68 -1.09 -27.31
N ASP A 62 27.58 -0.55 -28.53
CA ASP A 62 27.33 0.89 -28.73
C ASP A 62 25.89 1.24 -28.31
N THR A 63 25.77 1.85 -27.13
CA THR A 63 24.50 2.26 -26.53
C THR A 63 24.33 3.77 -26.50
N ARG A 64 25.25 4.55 -27.09
CA ARG A 64 25.28 6.03 -26.97
C ARG A 64 23.97 6.73 -27.31
N ARG A 65 23.14 6.16 -28.18
CA ARG A 65 21.84 6.72 -28.58
C ARG A 65 20.66 6.23 -27.74
N THR A 66 20.69 4.98 -27.27
CA THR A 66 19.59 4.37 -26.49
C THR A 66 19.82 4.42 -24.99
N GLN A 67 21.01 4.84 -24.55
CA GLN A 67 21.38 4.85 -23.15
C GLN A 67 20.42 5.73 -22.34
N VAL A 68 19.97 5.19 -21.22
CA VAL A 68 19.14 5.90 -20.25
C VAL A 68 20.06 6.63 -19.26
N TRP A 69 21.01 5.91 -18.67
CA TRP A 69 22.08 6.48 -17.85
C TRP A 69 23.39 5.69 -18.05
N THR A 70 24.52 6.30 -17.70
CA THR A 70 25.80 5.60 -17.70
C THR A 70 25.96 4.85 -16.38
N ALA A 71 26.28 3.55 -16.43
CA ALA A 71 26.62 2.79 -15.24
C ALA A 71 28.06 3.12 -14.79
N ARG A 72 28.22 4.04 -13.83
CA ARG A 72 29.54 4.49 -13.34
C ARG A 72 29.97 3.77 -12.06
N ASN A 73 29.01 3.34 -11.26
CA ASN A 73 29.23 2.62 -10.01
C ASN A 73 28.96 1.12 -10.20
N ARG A 74 29.40 0.30 -9.26
CA ARG A 74 29.08 -1.13 -9.18
C ARG A 74 28.33 -1.40 -7.90
N TRP A 75 27.41 -2.36 -7.92
CA TRP A 75 26.65 -2.73 -6.72
C TRP A 75 27.55 -3.09 -5.53
N GLU A 76 28.74 -3.65 -5.78
CA GLU A 76 29.71 -4.04 -4.75
C GLU A 76 30.64 -2.92 -4.26
N ASP A 77 30.59 -1.72 -4.83
CA ASP A 77 31.50 -0.65 -4.44
C ASP A 77 31.21 -0.20 -3.00
N THR A 78 32.26 -0.19 -2.16
CA THR A 78 32.20 0.29 -0.77
C THR A 78 33.12 1.49 -0.52
N ASP A 79 34.14 1.68 -1.36
CA ASP A 79 35.25 2.60 -1.09
C ASP A 79 35.55 3.59 -2.21
N THR A 80 34.78 3.58 -3.32
CA THR A 80 34.90 4.58 -4.38
C THR A 80 34.51 5.97 -3.87
N PRO A 81 34.94 7.07 -4.54
CA PRO A 81 34.53 8.42 -4.15
C PRO A 81 33.01 8.60 -4.05
N ALA A 82 32.24 7.94 -4.93
CA ALA A 82 30.78 7.94 -4.85
C ALA A 82 30.27 7.11 -3.66
N ALA A 83 30.81 5.91 -3.44
CA ALA A 83 30.39 5.04 -2.35
C ALA A 83 30.69 5.62 -0.95
N ARG A 84 31.72 6.48 -0.82
CA ARG A 84 32.06 7.16 0.44
C ARG A 84 31.20 8.38 0.77
N LYS A 85 30.40 8.90 -0.16
CA LYS A 85 29.52 10.04 0.13
C LYS A 85 28.43 9.64 1.11
N ALA A 86 28.05 10.58 1.99
CA ALA A 86 26.81 10.45 2.74
C ALA A 86 25.63 10.40 1.76
N GLY A 87 24.58 9.69 2.13
CA GLY A 87 23.36 9.59 1.35
C GLY A 87 22.13 9.74 2.21
N ILE A 88 21.00 9.20 1.74
CA ILE A 88 19.68 9.41 2.35
C ILE A 88 19.62 8.82 3.76
N ALA A 89 20.14 7.60 3.92
CA ALA A 89 20.01 6.81 5.15
C ALA A 89 21.35 6.28 5.69
N TRP A 90 22.48 6.85 5.25
CA TRP A 90 23.81 6.39 5.67
C TRP A 90 24.81 7.55 5.78
N PRO A 91 25.75 7.48 6.74
CA PRO A 91 26.79 8.48 6.89
C PRO A 91 27.86 8.35 5.80
N ALA A 92 28.69 9.38 5.66
CA ALA A 92 29.89 9.29 4.82
C ALA A 92 30.83 8.18 5.31
N ASN A 93 31.51 7.52 4.38
CA ASN A 93 32.41 6.39 4.64
C ASN A 93 31.75 5.23 5.41
N SER A 94 30.47 4.96 5.16
CA SER A 94 29.72 3.88 5.84
C SER A 94 30.29 2.48 5.63
N GLY A 95 31.13 2.28 4.59
CA GLY A 95 31.66 0.96 4.21
C GLY A 95 30.61 0.04 3.57
N LEU A 96 29.38 0.53 3.37
CA LEU A 96 28.27 -0.22 2.80
C LEU A 96 28.34 -0.28 1.28
N THR A 97 27.97 -1.44 0.75
CA THR A 97 27.69 -1.66 -0.67
C THR A 97 26.46 -0.87 -1.10
N TRP A 98 26.28 -0.67 -2.40
CA TRP A 98 25.08 -0.01 -2.91
C TRP A 98 23.80 -0.84 -2.72
N ASP A 99 23.93 -2.15 -2.62
CA ASP A 99 22.79 -3.05 -2.40
C ASP A 99 22.32 -3.00 -0.93
N GLU A 100 23.23 -2.85 0.03
CA GLU A 100 22.88 -2.55 1.43
C GLU A 100 22.28 -1.15 1.57
N LYS A 101 22.81 -0.16 0.84
CA LYS A 101 22.24 1.20 0.79
C LYS A 101 20.83 1.24 0.20
N TYR A 102 20.53 0.37 -0.76
CA TYR A 102 19.16 0.21 -1.27
C TYR A 102 18.21 -0.27 -0.16
N ALA A 103 18.61 -1.28 0.61
CA ALA A 103 17.82 -1.76 1.74
C ALA A 103 17.61 -0.65 2.79
N LEU A 104 18.68 0.07 3.17
CA LEU A 104 18.56 1.19 4.11
C LEU A 104 17.67 2.34 3.60
N TRP A 105 17.69 2.62 2.29
CA TRP A 105 16.80 3.62 1.71
C TRP A 105 15.33 3.21 1.85
N ILE A 106 14.99 1.96 1.53
CA ILE A 106 13.63 1.44 1.72
C ILE A 106 13.24 1.50 3.20
N ASP A 107 14.11 1.06 4.09
CA ASP A 107 13.90 1.06 5.54
C ASP A 107 13.64 2.48 6.07
N SER A 108 14.40 3.48 5.58
CA SER A 108 14.32 4.87 6.06
C SER A 108 13.04 5.63 5.69
N MET A 109 12.25 5.13 4.72
CA MET A 109 11.02 5.79 4.30
C MET A 109 10.02 5.85 5.48
N GLN A 110 9.56 7.05 5.80
CA GLN A 110 8.71 7.31 6.96
C GLN A 110 7.25 7.01 6.66
N ARG A 111 6.52 6.46 7.64
CA ARG A 111 5.08 6.24 7.57
C ARG A 111 4.34 7.59 7.55
N THR A 112 3.29 7.70 6.74
CA THR A 112 2.43 8.89 6.63
C THR A 112 1.02 8.48 6.25
N ALA A 113 0.02 9.31 6.54
CA ALA A 113 -1.33 9.11 6.01
C ALA A 113 -1.32 9.10 4.47
N GLY A 114 -2.05 8.17 3.86
CA GLY A 114 -2.28 8.13 2.41
C GLY A 114 -3.43 9.04 1.97
N THR A 115 -3.70 9.05 0.67
CA THR A 115 -4.89 9.72 0.07
C THR A 115 -6.19 8.94 0.33
N SER A 116 -6.07 7.72 0.87
CA SER A 116 -7.19 6.87 1.26
C SER A 116 -7.16 6.64 2.78
N TYR A 117 -8.02 5.75 3.28
CA TYR A 117 -8.21 5.48 4.71
C TYR A 117 -7.06 4.71 5.39
N TYR A 118 -5.91 4.56 4.73
CA TYR A 118 -4.78 3.78 5.22
C TYR A 118 -3.46 4.55 5.07
N ASP A 119 -2.45 4.14 5.84
CA ASP A 119 -1.13 4.75 5.80
C ASP A 119 -0.28 4.25 4.64
N THR A 120 0.58 5.13 4.15
CA THR A 120 1.60 4.87 3.13
C THR A 120 2.97 5.34 3.63
N PHE A 121 3.92 5.58 2.73
CA PHE A 121 5.24 6.09 3.06
C PHE A 121 5.60 7.37 2.31
N ILE A 122 6.55 8.13 2.85
CA ILE A 122 7.23 9.24 2.18
C ILE A 122 8.48 8.72 1.48
N LEU A 123 8.59 9.00 0.18
CA LEU A 123 9.78 8.79 -0.61
C LEU A 123 10.70 10.01 -0.52
N THR A 124 11.91 9.78 0.02
CA THR A 124 12.96 10.79 0.06
C THR A 124 13.96 10.58 -1.08
N THR A 125 14.25 11.65 -1.82
CA THR A 125 15.22 11.65 -2.92
C THR A 125 16.65 11.94 -2.42
N PRO A 126 17.71 11.66 -3.22
CA PRO A 126 19.09 11.98 -2.85
C PRO A 126 19.36 13.47 -2.62
N TRP A 127 18.48 14.34 -3.14
CA TRP A 127 18.56 15.79 -3.00
C TRP A 127 17.70 16.31 -1.82
N GLY A 128 17.10 15.43 -1.02
CA GLY A 128 16.31 15.81 0.15
C GLY A 128 14.84 16.16 -0.12
N LYS A 129 14.40 16.16 -1.38
CA LYS A 129 12.98 16.30 -1.74
C LYS A 129 12.18 15.11 -1.20
N GLN A 130 10.99 15.38 -0.64
CA GLN A 130 10.10 14.39 -0.05
C GLN A 130 8.74 14.42 -0.74
N LEU A 131 8.26 13.27 -1.17
CA LEU A 131 6.95 13.11 -1.83
C LEU A 131 6.23 11.91 -1.21
N PRO A 132 4.90 11.95 -1.02
CA PRO A 132 4.13 10.76 -0.65
C PRO A 132 4.27 9.68 -1.73
N ALA A 133 4.23 8.40 -1.36
CA ALA A 133 4.41 7.30 -2.29
C ALA A 133 3.47 7.40 -3.50
N PRO A 134 3.92 7.07 -4.73
CA PRO A 134 3.07 7.16 -5.91
C PRO A 134 1.99 6.08 -5.90
N ALA A 135 0.83 6.37 -6.49
CA ALA A 135 -0.20 5.38 -6.73
C ALA A 135 0.22 4.44 -7.87
N LEU A 136 0.50 3.18 -7.54
CA LEU A 136 1.04 2.17 -8.45
C LEU A 136 0.40 0.81 -8.19
N GLU A 137 0.43 -0.07 -9.19
CA GLU A 137 0.10 -1.48 -9.01
C GLU A 137 1.16 -2.18 -8.14
N CYS A 138 0.79 -3.36 -7.63
CA CYS A 138 1.62 -4.13 -6.71
C CYS A 138 3.04 -4.43 -7.26
N ALA A 139 3.15 -4.93 -8.49
CA ALA A 139 4.46 -5.22 -9.11
C ALA A 139 5.19 -3.94 -9.54
N GLU A 140 4.45 -2.92 -9.97
CA GLU A 140 4.98 -1.64 -10.41
C GLU A 140 5.76 -0.97 -9.28
N ALA A 141 5.27 -1.00 -8.04
CA ALA A 141 5.96 -0.43 -6.89
C ALA A 141 7.36 -1.01 -6.68
N SER A 142 7.52 -2.35 -6.75
CA SER A 142 8.84 -3.00 -6.58
C SER A 142 9.80 -2.64 -7.71
N ILE A 143 9.33 -2.69 -8.97
CA ILE A 143 10.14 -2.37 -10.15
C ILE A 143 10.54 -0.90 -10.15
N PHE A 144 9.60 0.00 -9.86
CA PHE A 144 9.82 1.45 -9.71
C PHE A 144 10.94 1.73 -8.72
N LEU A 145 10.82 1.23 -7.48
CA LEU A 145 11.79 1.48 -6.42
C LEU A 145 13.20 1.03 -6.84
N ARG A 146 13.33 -0.15 -7.47
CA ARG A 146 14.63 -0.67 -7.91
C ARG A 146 15.23 0.15 -9.06
N ILE A 147 14.43 0.51 -10.08
CA ILE A 147 14.88 1.33 -11.21
C ILE A 147 15.31 2.72 -10.71
N THR A 148 14.50 3.35 -9.86
CA THR A 148 14.75 4.70 -9.36
C THR A 148 16.07 4.78 -8.59
N PHE A 149 16.31 3.84 -7.67
CA PHE A 149 17.57 3.80 -6.93
C PHE A 149 18.77 3.56 -7.85
N ALA A 150 18.66 2.62 -8.80
CA ALA A 150 19.73 2.31 -9.73
C ALA A 150 20.08 3.51 -10.64
N ALA A 151 19.07 4.27 -11.07
CA ALA A 151 19.24 5.45 -11.90
C ALA A 151 19.90 6.60 -11.11
N TRP A 152 19.45 6.89 -9.90
CA TRP A 152 20.01 7.96 -9.06
C TRP A 152 21.48 7.77 -8.74
N TYR A 153 21.90 6.52 -8.54
CA TYR A 153 23.29 6.19 -8.18
C TYR A 153 24.09 5.63 -9.34
N GLU A 154 23.62 5.78 -10.58
CA GLU A 154 24.33 5.36 -11.80
C GLU A 154 24.83 3.91 -11.74
N LEU A 155 23.99 3.00 -11.23
CA LEU A 155 24.28 1.59 -11.07
C LEU A 155 23.90 0.80 -12.33
N PRO A 156 24.63 -0.25 -12.70
CA PRO A 156 24.23 -1.15 -13.77
C PRO A 156 22.92 -1.85 -13.38
N PHE A 157 21.96 -1.84 -14.30
CA PHE A 157 20.66 -2.48 -14.12
C PHE A 157 20.15 -2.99 -15.46
N PHE A 158 19.60 -4.19 -15.49
CA PHE A 158 18.61 -4.59 -16.48
C PHE A 158 17.66 -5.65 -15.93
N MET A 159 16.45 -5.69 -16.46
CA MET A 159 15.55 -6.83 -16.40
C MET A 159 15.52 -7.54 -17.76
N GLU A 160 15.41 -8.86 -17.72
CA GLU A 160 15.23 -9.72 -18.88
C GLU A 160 13.77 -10.10 -19.07
N ALA A 161 13.37 -10.14 -20.33
CA ALA A 161 12.10 -10.71 -20.78
C ALA A 161 12.27 -11.31 -22.18
N VAL A 162 11.21 -11.96 -22.67
CA VAL A 162 11.12 -12.42 -24.05
C VAL A 162 9.87 -11.89 -24.74
N ASP A 163 9.99 -11.60 -26.03
CA ASP A 163 8.82 -11.36 -26.87
C ASP A 163 8.09 -12.66 -27.23
N ARG A 164 6.95 -12.52 -27.90
CA ARG A 164 6.15 -13.65 -28.42
C ARG A 164 6.92 -14.57 -29.40
N HIS A 165 8.04 -14.11 -29.95
CA HIS A 165 8.89 -14.86 -30.87
C HIS A 165 10.08 -15.52 -30.14
N GLY A 166 10.19 -15.36 -28.82
CA GLY A 166 11.27 -15.89 -27.99
C GLY A 166 12.56 -15.07 -28.04
N ASN A 167 12.55 -13.87 -28.61
CA ASN A 167 13.73 -13.00 -28.61
C ASN A 167 13.94 -12.41 -27.22
N ARG A 168 15.17 -12.49 -26.71
CA ARG A 168 15.57 -11.88 -25.44
C ARG A 168 15.61 -10.36 -25.56
N ILE A 169 14.89 -9.70 -24.66
CA ILE A 169 14.87 -8.25 -24.51
C ILE A 169 15.49 -7.88 -23.16
N PHE A 170 16.31 -6.85 -23.16
CA PHE A 170 16.93 -6.25 -22.00
C PHE A 170 16.33 -4.87 -21.78
N PHE A 171 15.68 -4.67 -20.63
CA PHE A 171 15.17 -3.39 -20.18
C PHE A 171 16.13 -2.85 -19.12
N GLY A 172 16.94 -1.84 -19.43
CA GLY A 172 17.85 -1.32 -18.42
C GLY A 172 18.56 -0.02 -18.78
N HIS A 173 19.68 0.25 -18.11
CA HIS A 173 20.47 1.47 -18.26
C HIS A 173 20.94 1.74 -19.71
N ASN A 174 21.01 0.70 -20.54
CA ASN A 174 21.36 0.78 -21.97
C ASN A 174 20.15 1.03 -22.91
N GLY A 175 18.96 1.23 -22.36
CA GLY A 175 17.68 1.32 -23.06
C GLY A 175 16.98 -0.04 -23.15
N VAL A 176 15.94 -0.11 -23.99
CA VAL A 176 15.20 -1.35 -24.27
C VAL A 176 15.72 -1.95 -25.58
N ARG A 177 16.39 -3.10 -25.48
CA ARG A 177 17.24 -3.60 -26.57
C ARG A 177 17.29 -5.13 -26.62
N THR A 178 17.67 -5.64 -27.77
CA THR A 178 18.18 -7.01 -27.92
C THR A 178 19.70 -6.97 -28.12
N ALA A 179 20.34 -8.13 -28.18
CA ALA A 179 21.76 -8.21 -28.56
C ALA A 179 22.05 -7.62 -29.95
N ALA A 180 21.05 -7.57 -30.84
CA ALA A 180 21.20 -7.05 -32.20
C ALA A 180 21.07 -5.53 -32.30
N GLY A 181 20.39 -4.87 -31.36
CA GLY A 181 20.11 -3.44 -31.50
C GLY A 181 19.01 -2.92 -30.59
N ARG A 182 18.56 -1.70 -30.88
CA ARG A 182 17.33 -1.12 -30.32
C ARG A 182 16.16 -2.07 -30.59
N TYR A 183 15.32 -2.32 -29.59
CA TYR A 183 14.15 -3.17 -29.77
C TYR A 183 12.98 -2.32 -30.29
N ALA A 184 12.30 -2.79 -31.35
CA ALA A 184 11.16 -2.12 -31.96
C ALA A 184 11.37 -0.60 -32.18
N ASN A 185 10.34 0.21 -31.90
CA ASN A 185 10.37 1.66 -31.98
C ASN A 185 10.65 2.32 -30.61
N THR A 186 11.24 1.58 -29.67
CA THR A 186 11.58 2.11 -28.34
C THR A 186 12.47 3.35 -28.46
N PRO A 187 12.38 4.31 -27.53
CA PRO A 187 13.10 5.58 -27.65
C PRO A 187 14.61 5.42 -27.72
N GLU A 188 15.24 6.26 -28.54
CA GLU A 188 16.65 6.58 -28.38
C GLU A 188 16.77 7.60 -27.24
N PHE A 189 16.76 7.10 -26.00
CA PHE A 189 16.65 7.90 -24.78
C PHE A 189 17.64 9.07 -24.72
N ALA A 190 18.91 8.81 -25.06
CA ALA A 190 19.96 9.84 -25.04
C ALA A 190 19.78 10.95 -26.08
N VAL A 191 19.00 10.68 -27.14
CA VAL A 191 18.71 11.64 -28.21
C VAL A 191 17.42 12.41 -27.92
N ARG A 192 16.40 11.71 -27.42
CA ARG A 192 15.04 12.26 -27.27
C ARG A 192 14.85 13.02 -25.96
N TYR A 193 15.50 12.60 -24.89
CA TYR A 193 15.24 13.14 -23.54
C TYR A 193 16.50 13.70 -22.89
N ARG A 194 16.29 14.71 -22.06
CA ARG A 194 17.35 15.45 -21.37
C ARG A 194 17.79 14.73 -20.10
N ASP A 195 19.03 14.97 -19.73
CA ASP A 195 19.63 14.51 -18.48
C ASP A 195 20.23 15.73 -17.79
N TYR A 196 19.68 16.06 -16.63
CA TYR A 196 20.08 17.22 -15.83
C TYR A 196 20.89 16.81 -14.59
N SER A 197 21.37 15.55 -14.53
CA SER A 197 22.05 15.03 -13.33
C SER A 197 23.38 15.74 -12.99
N ASP A 198 23.94 16.51 -13.94
CA ASP A 198 25.14 17.33 -13.74
C ASP A 198 24.83 18.72 -13.14
N MET A 199 23.56 19.07 -12.89
CA MET A 199 23.18 20.32 -12.21
C MET A 199 23.67 20.33 -10.76
N ASP A 200 24.00 21.51 -10.26
CA ASP A 200 24.22 21.71 -8.83
C ASP A 200 22.94 21.42 -8.04
N VAL A 201 23.09 20.86 -6.84
CA VAL A 201 21.94 20.43 -6.02
C VAL A 201 21.11 21.61 -5.55
N ASP A 202 21.75 22.70 -5.14
CA ASP A 202 21.03 23.88 -4.63
C ASP A 202 20.28 24.57 -5.77
N ASP A 203 20.90 24.66 -6.95
CA ASP A 203 20.27 25.20 -8.16
C ASP A 203 19.08 24.32 -8.60
N ALA A 204 19.25 22.99 -8.60
CA ALA A 204 18.19 22.06 -8.96
C ALA A 204 17.00 22.09 -7.99
N LEU A 205 17.24 22.28 -6.70
CA LEU A 205 16.17 22.42 -5.70
C LEU A 205 15.49 23.79 -5.77
N ALA A 206 16.21 24.84 -6.15
CA ALA A 206 15.66 26.18 -6.32
C ALA A 206 14.79 26.31 -7.58
N ASP A 207 15.19 25.69 -8.69
CA ASP A 207 14.48 25.70 -9.98
C ASP A 207 14.54 24.31 -10.62
N TRP A 208 13.65 23.42 -10.19
CA TRP A 208 13.65 22.03 -10.63
C TRP A 208 13.35 21.94 -12.14
N PRO A 209 14.23 21.34 -12.96
CA PRO A 209 13.99 21.25 -14.39
C PRO A 209 12.80 20.32 -14.66
N HIS A 210 11.84 20.78 -15.46
CA HIS A 210 10.63 20.04 -15.80
C HIS A 210 10.61 19.56 -17.25
N ASP A 211 10.12 18.34 -17.48
CA ASP A 211 9.83 17.78 -18.81
C ASP A 211 8.32 17.65 -19.02
N ASP A 212 7.74 18.63 -19.68
CA ASP A 212 6.32 18.68 -20.06
C ASP A 212 5.82 17.43 -20.80
N SER A 213 6.70 16.77 -21.58
CA SER A 213 6.34 15.58 -22.32
C SER A 213 6.25 14.35 -21.42
N LEU A 214 7.07 14.29 -20.37
CA LEU A 214 7.00 13.27 -19.33
C LEU A 214 5.78 13.50 -18.43
N ARG A 215 5.53 14.74 -17.98
CA ARG A 215 4.42 15.08 -17.08
C ARG A 215 3.03 14.74 -17.63
N ARG A 216 2.88 14.70 -18.96
CA ARG A 216 1.62 14.33 -19.62
C ARG A 216 1.43 12.83 -19.82
N ARG A 217 2.45 12.00 -19.55
CA ARG A 217 2.35 10.55 -19.78
C ARG A 217 1.62 9.86 -18.65
N LYS A 218 0.71 8.97 -19.03
CA LYS A 218 -0.01 8.08 -18.13
C LYS A 218 0.45 6.64 -18.28
N LEU A 219 0.38 5.87 -17.19
CA LEU A 219 0.49 4.42 -17.29
C LEU A 219 -0.75 3.85 -18.00
N TRP A 220 -0.55 2.86 -18.86
CA TRP A 220 -1.65 2.18 -19.55
C TRP A 220 -2.40 1.22 -18.62
N GLY A 221 -3.67 0.92 -18.93
CA GLY A 221 -4.42 -0.14 -18.23
C GLY A 221 -5.20 0.27 -16.97
N GLY A 222 -5.45 1.56 -16.75
CA GLY A 222 -6.27 2.03 -15.63
C GLY A 222 -6.02 3.51 -15.31
N THR A 223 -6.57 3.99 -14.20
CA THR A 223 -6.19 5.30 -13.65
C THR A 223 -4.77 5.24 -13.09
N ASP A 224 -4.02 6.33 -13.24
CA ASP A 224 -2.68 6.51 -12.67
C ASP A 224 -2.56 7.86 -11.94
N GLU A 225 -3.71 8.34 -11.45
CA GLU A 225 -3.85 9.65 -10.81
C GLU A 225 -2.98 9.74 -9.56
N GLN A 226 -2.25 10.84 -9.46
CA GLN A 226 -1.31 11.15 -8.39
C GLN A 226 -1.82 12.35 -7.59
N ASP A 227 -3.05 12.24 -7.08
CA ASP A 227 -3.75 13.35 -6.40
C ASP A 227 -2.98 13.90 -5.18
N MET A 228 -2.07 13.09 -4.61
CA MET A 228 -1.16 13.51 -3.55
C MET A 228 -0.17 14.61 -3.98
N LEU A 229 0.06 14.79 -5.28
CA LEU A 229 0.86 15.90 -5.82
C LEU A 229 -0.01 17.13 -6.09
N ARG A 230 -1.09 16.89 -6.82
CA ARG A 230 -2.15 17.84 -7.14
C ARG A 230 -3.24 17.10 -7.91
N ASP A 231 -4.43 17.68 -7.95
CA ASP A 231 -5.54 17.19 -8.76
C ASP A 231 -5.14 16.96 -10.23
N GLY A 232 -5.39 15.75 -10.74
CA GLY A 232 -5.09 15.33 -12.11
C GLY A 232 -3.61 15.18 -12.46
N ALA A 233 -2.70 15.12 -11.48
CA ALA A 233 -1.31 14.75 -11.73
C ALA A 233 -1.20 13.28 -12.21
N THR A 234 -0.24 13.00 -13.08
CA THR A 234 0.00 11.65 -13.63
C THR A 234 1.22 11.00 -13.00
N PHE A 235 1.41 9.69 -13.19
CA PHE A 235 2.64 9.05 -12.74
C PHE A 235 3.88 9.57 -13.49
N GLY A 236 3.73 10.01 -14.76
CA GLY A 236 4.80 10.69 -15.48
C GLY A 236 5.23 11.98 -14.80
N GLU A 237 4.28 12.76 -14.26
CA GLU A 237 4.58 13.95 -13.47
C GLU A 237 5.30 13.61 -12.17
N TYR A 238 4.87 12.55 -11.47
CA TYR A 238 5.59 12.05 -10.30
C TYR A 238 7.06 11.73 -10.60
N LEU A 239 7.33 11.05 -11.73
CA LEU A 239 8.69 10.75 -12.17
C LEU A 239 9.50 12.00 -12.53
N ASP A 240 8.86 13.00 -13.14
CA ASP A 240 9.48 14.29 -13.43
C ASP A 240 9.94 14.99 -12.15
N GLU A 241 9.15 14.91 -11.07
CA GLU A 241 9.46 15.54 -9.78
C GLU A 241 10.61 14.86 -9.01
N ILE A 242 10.98 13.62 -9.34
CA ILE A 242 12.00 12.86 -8.59
C ILE A 242 13.24 12.49 -9.41
N HIS A 243 13.26 12.77 -10.72
CA HIS A 243 14.41 12.49 -11.58
C HIS A 243 14.93 13.75 -12.27
N LEU A 244 16.19 14.12 -12.00
CA LEU A 244 16.93 15.06 -12.85
C LEU A 244 17.27 14.43 -14.21
N ASN A 245 17.59 13.13 -14.23
CA ASN A 245 17.70 12.39 -15.49
C ASN A 245 16.30 12.06 -16.04
N LYS A 246 15.74 12.90 -16.91
CA LYS A 246 14.41 12.70 -17.50
C LYS A 246 14.34 11.45 -18.38
N ARG A 247 15.48 10.97 -18.89
CA ARG A 247 15.57 9.67 -19.58
C ARG A 247 15.13 8.53 -18.66
N ALA A 248 15.53 8.57 -17.39
CA ALA A 248 15.15 7.57 -16.39
C ALA A 248 13.64 7.56 -16.17
N GLY A 249 13.00 8.73 -16.04
CA GLY A 249 11.55 8.83 -15.95
C GLY A 249 10.82 8.21 -17.15
N HIS A 250 11.22 8.56 -18.37
CA HIS A 250 10.64 7.95 -19.58
C HIS A 250 10.89 6.44 -19.66
N PHE A 251 12.06 5.98 -19.23
CA PHE A 251 12.39 4.56 -19.20
C PHE A 251 11.52 3.82 -18.19
N THR A 252 11.30 4.37 -16.98
CA THR A 252 10.44 3.78 -15.96
C THR A 252 9.01 3.65 -16.47
N MET A 253 8.43 4.68 -17.07
CA MET A 253 7.09 4.61 -17.69
C MET A 253 6.98 3.44 -18.68
N LEU A 254 7.98 3.29 -19.54
CA LEU A 254 8.01 2.21 -20.52
C LEU A 254 8.18 0.85 -19.82
N ALA A 255 9.14 0.72 -18.89
CA ALA A 255 9.39 -0.54 -18.18
C ALA A 255 8.14 -1.04 -17.45
N LEU A 256 7.41 -0.17 -16.74
CA LEU A 256 6.20 -0.53 -16.01
C LEU A 256 5.04 -0.91 -16.94
N GLY A 257 4.97 -0.37 -18.16
CA GLY A 257 3.97 -0.77 -19.15
C GLY A 257 4.15 -2.19 -19.71
N TYR A 258 5.32 -2.80 -19.55
CA TYR A 258 5.65 -4.10 -20.16
C TYR A 258 6.12 -5.17 -19.17
N LEU A 259 6.54 -4.80 -17.97
CA LEU A 259 7.07 -5.70 -16.96
C LEU A 259 6.14 -5.74 -15.74
N GLY A 260 5.89 -6.93 -15.23
CA GLY A 260 5.02 -7.13 -14.07
C GLY A 260 5.47 -8.28 -13.15
N SER A 261 4.54 -8.78 -12.34
CA SER A 261 4.79 -9.81 -11.33
C SER A 261 5.35 -11.12 -11.93
N VAL A 262 4.98 -11.45 -13.17
CA VAL A 262 5.55 -12.60 -13.89
C VAL A 262 7.05 -12.45 -14.18
N ASN A 263 7.51 -11.24 -14.47
CA ASN A 263 8.94 -10.94 -14.69
C ASN A 263 9.69 -10.90 -13.36
N LEU A 264 9.05 -10.46 -12.27
CA LEU A 264 9.62 -10.55 -10.93
C LEU A 264 9.73 -12.00 -10.43
N ALA A 265 8.79 -12.87 -10.77
CA ALA A 265 8.83 -14.28 -10.41
C ALA A 265 9.92 -15.06 -11.16
N ASP A 266 10.33 -14.57 -12.34
CA ASP A 266 11.39 -15.14 -13.15
C ASP A 266 12.75 -15.06 -12.44
N SER A 267 13.41 -16.21 -12.37
CA SER A 267 14.72 -16.32 -11.73
C SER A 267 15.84 -15.60 -12.48
N ALA A 268 15.59 -15.02 -13.66
CA ALA A 268 16.53 -14.16 -14.36
C ALA A 268 16.58 -12.72 -13.80
N ASN A 269 15.53 -12.30 -13.09
CA ASN A 269 15.40 -10.94 -12.55
C ASN A 269 15.52 -10.91 -11.03
N THR A 270 14.97 -11.93 -10.36
CA THR A 270 15.08 -12.11 -8.92
C THR A 270 15.55 -13.52 -8.58
N TYR A 271 15.80 -13.82 -7.32
CA TYR A 271 16.12 -15.18 -6.87
C TYR A 271 15.49 -15.47 -5.52
N ASN A 272 15.24 -16.75 -5.24
CA ASN A 272 14.69 -17.16 -3.95
C ASN A 272 15.77 -17.11 -2.87
N ILE A 273 15.40 -16.66 -1.69
CA ILE A 273 16.28 -16.57 -0.53
C ILE A 273 15.66 -17.29 0.67
N VAL A 274 16.51 -17.75 1.60
CA VAL A 274 16.09 -18.30 2.88
C VAL A 274 15.43 -17.24 3.78
N PRO A 275 14.45 -17.61 4.61
CA PRO A 275 13.69 -16.67 5.44
C PRO A 275 14.51 -15.81 6.41
N ASP A 276 15.53 -16.37 7.05
CA ASP A 276 16.41 -15.69 8.02
C ASP A 276 17.29 -14.59 7.40
N ALA A 277 17.38 -14.55 6.07
CA ALA A 277 18.09 -13.52 5.33
C ALA A 277 17.17 -12.40 4.81
N VAL A 278 15.87 -12.39 5.15
CA VAL A 278 14.92 -11.33 4.75
C VAL A 278 15.42 -9.95 5.12
N ARG A 279 15.26 -8.96 4.23
CA ARG A 279 15.61 -7.56 4.52
C ARG A 279 14.74 -6.57 3.72
N PRO A 280 14.72 -5.29 4.10
CA PRO A 280 14.04 -4.24 3.34
C PRO A 280 14.46 -4.20 1.87
N GLY A 281 13.50 -3.97 0.98
CA GLY A 281 13.68 -3.98 -0.47
C GLY A 281 13.63 -5.36 -1.13
N ASP A 282 13.54 -6.45 -0.35
CA ASP A 282 13.12 -7.74 -0.90
C ASP A 282 11.65 -7.67 -1.35
N THR A 283 11.24 -8.62 -2.19
CA THR A 283 9.88 -8.68 -2.74
C THR A 283 9.23 -10.01 -2.38
N LEU A 284 8.05 -9.96 -1.77
CA LEU A 284 7.21 -11.12 -1.50
C LEU A 284 6.17 -11.27 -2.61
N LEU A 285 6.11 -12.43 -3.24
CA LEU A 285 5.21 -12.70 -4.37
C LEU A 285 4.17 -13.77 -4.01
N GLU A 286 2.90 -13.39 -3.99
CA GLU A 286 1.79 -14.35 -3.97
C GLU A 286 1.45 -14.78 -5.39
N ARG A 287 1.43 -16.09 -5.64
CA ARG A 287 1.14 -16.66 -6.96
C ARG A 287 0.25 -17.89 -6.83
N TRP A 288 -0.95 -17.80 -7.39
CA TRP A 288 -1.89 -18.93 -7.51
C TRP A 288 -2.03 -19.45 -8.95
N GLN A 289 -1.36 -18.83 -9.92
CA GLN A 289 -1.34 -19.24 -11.32
C GLN A 289 0.00 -18.94 -11.98
N ARG A 290 0.38 -19.74 -12.97
CA ARG A 290 1.67 -19.62 -13.68
C ARG A 290 1.69 -18.46 -14.68
N HIS A 291 0.57 -18.21 -15.33
CA HIS A 291 0.38 -17.09 -16.24
C HIS A 291 -0.80 -16.28 -15.70
N GLY A 292 -0.59 -14.99 -15.51
CA GLY A 292 -1.58 -14.10 -14.89
C GLY A 292 -1.00 -13.31 -13.73
N ILE A 293 -1.85 -12.47 -13.15
CA ILE A 293 -1.46 -11.48 -12.16
C ILE A 293 -1.50 -12.13 -10.78
N GLY A 294 -0.43 -11.95 -10.01
CA GLY A 294 -0.35 -12.26 -8.58
C GLY A 294 -0.17 -10.99 -7.76
N HIS A 295 -0.14 -11.09 -6.44
CA HIS A 295 0.11 -9.95 -5.56
C HIS A 295 1.61 -9.82 -5.26
N THR A 296 2.12 -8.59 -5.28
CA THR A 296 3.54 -8.29 -5.06
C THR A 296 3.66 -7.28 -3.93
N LEU A 297 4.39 -7.64 -2.89
CA LEU A 297 4.62 -6.80 -1.73
C LEU A 297 6.11 -6.50 -1.60
N VAL A 298 6.45 -5.27 -1.21
CA VAL A 298 7.85 -4.89 -0.95
C VAL A 298 8.07 -4.99 0.55
N VAL A 299 9.11 -5.72 0.96
CA VAL A 299 9.54 -5.78 2.36
C VAL A 299 10.01 -4.40 2.76
N LYS A 300 9.33 -3.80 3.74
CA LYS A 300 9.52 -2.40 4.12
C LYS A 300 10.49 -2.25 5.28
N GLN A 301 10.28 -3.00 6.35
CA GLN A 301 11.07 -2.93 7.57
C GLN A 301 11.24 -4.34 8.14
N VAL A 302 12.41 -4.61 8.70
CA VAL A 302 12.73 -5.85 9.40
C VAL A 302 13.36 -5.48 10.74
N THR A 303 12.60 -5.68 11.82
CA THR A 303 12.99 -5.29 13.19
C THR A 303 13.23 -6.54 14.03
N PRO A 304 14.41 -6.74 14.63
CA PRO A 304 14.61 -7.79 15.62
C PRO A 304 13.81 -7.49 16.90
N ILE A 305 13.01 -8.45 17.38
CA ILE A 305 12.11 -8.26 18.55
C ILE A 305 12.49 -9.10 19.78
N GLY A 306 13.58 -9.87 19.72
CA GLY A 306 14.08 -10.71 20.82
C GLY A 306 14.08 -12.21 20.48
N GLU A 307 14.87 -13.01 21.20
CA GLU A 307 14.99 -14.49 21.01
C GLU A 307 15.27 -15.01 19.58
N GLY A 308 15.75 -14.14 18.69
CA GLY A 308 15.99 -14.48 17.28
C GLY A 308 14.76 -14.30 16.37
N ASN A 309 13.66 -13.77 16.91
CA ASN A 309 12.44 -13.44 16.15
C ASN A 309 12.55 -12.08 15.46
N LEU A 310 11.83 -11.96 14.35
CA LEU A 310 11.72 -10.75 13.55
C LEU A 310 10.27 -10.26 13.52
N ASP A 311 10.09 -8.94 13.59
CA ASP A 311 8.90 -8.27 13.07
C ASP A 311 9.23 -7.76 11.66
N VAL A 312 8.40 -8.13 10.69
CA VAL A 312 8.59 -7.77 9.29
C VAL A 312 7.33 -7.10 8.79
N THR A 313 7.46 -5.87 8.32
CA THR A 313 6.37 -5.15 7.67
C THR A 313 6.58 -5.08 6.16
N VAL A 314 5.49 -5.08 5.41
CA VAL A 314 5.49 -4.94 3.96
C VAL A 314 4.65 -3.75 3.52
N VAL A 315 4.90 -3.26 2.32
CA VAL A 315 3.99 -2.34 1.63
C VAL A 315 3.32 -3.03 0.44
N SER A 316 2.01 -2.83 0.28
CA SER A 316 1.18 -3.50 -0.72
C SER A 316 0.55 -2.49 -1.69
N GLY A 317 0.91 -2.54 -2.98
CA GLY A 317 0.15 -1.87 -4.05
C GLY A 317 -1.13 -2.66 -4.40
N SER A 318 -2.02 -2.16 -5.26
CA SER A 318 -3.19 -2.93 -5.72
C SER A 318 -3.59 -2.57 -7.14
N MET A 319 -4.52 -3.35 -7.70
CA MET A 319 -5.32 -2.98 -8.87
C MET A 319 -6.78 -2.79 -8.42
N PRO A 320 -7.45 -1.66 -8.74
CA PRO A 320 -6.91 -0.45 -9.37
C PRO A 320 -5.72 0.15 -8.61
N ARG A 321 -4.87 0.91 -9.33
CA ARG A 321 -3.66 1.54 -8.77
C ARG A 321 -4.01 2.37 -7.54
N ARG A 322 -3.17 2.27 -6.51
CA ARG A 322 -3.34 3.00 -5.25
C ARG A 322 -1.97 3.26 -4.63
N GLN A 323 -1.86 4.22 -3.71
CA GLN A 323 -0.63 4.37 -2.93
C GLN A 323 -0.33 3.05 -2.19
N PRO A 324 0.91 2.55 -2.18
CA PRO A 324 1.24 1.34 -1.42
C PRO A 324 0.81 1.47 0.04
N LYS A 325 -0.03 0.56 0.50
CA LYS A 325 -0.45 0.53 1.91
C LYS A 325 0.68 -0.03 2.75
N TRP A 326 1.00 0.65 3.84
CA TRP A 326 1.84 0.13 4.89
C TRP A 326 1.04 -0.91 5.68
N GLU A 327 1.39 -2.18 5.55
CA GLU A 327 0.70 -3.27 6.24
C GLU A 327 1.21 -3.41 7.67
N SER A 328 0.32 -3.81 8.59
CA SER A 328 0.71 -4.14 9.96
C SER A 328 1.62 -5.37 10.00
N GLY A 329 2.32 -5.59 11.12
CA GLY A 329 3.16 -6.79 11.31
C GLY A 329 2.35 -8.09 11.17
N VAL A 330 1.10 -8.11 11.64
CA VAL A 330 0.19 -9.26 11.51
C VAL A 330 -0.25 -9.50 10.07
N ALA A 331 -0.69 -8.45 9.37
CA ALA A 331 -1.06 -8.57 7.96
C ALA A 331 0.15 -9.03 7.13
N SER A 332 1.33 -8.50 7.44
CA SER A 332 2.59 -8.93 6.83
C SER A 332 2.90 -10.39 7.11
N LYS A 333 2.81 -10.85 8.37
CA LYS A 333 3.00 -12.25 8.78
C LYS A 333 2.08 -13.18 7.99
N ARG A 334 0.79 -12.83 7.86
CA ARG A 334 -0.18 -13.60 7.06
C ARG A 334 0.28 -13.80 5.63
N TYR A 335 0.82 -12.77 4.97
CA TYR A 335 1.36 -12.92 3.62
C TYR A 335 2.57 -13.88 3.59
N PHE A 336 3.51 -13.75 4.54
CA PHE A 336 4.70 -14.61 4.59
C PHE A 336 4.40 -16.08 4.87
N THR A 337 3.30 -16.36 5.57
CA THR A 337 2.89 -17.71 5.95
C THR A 337 1.84 -18.31 5.00
N ASP A 338 1.34 -17.52 4.04
CA ASP A 338 0.37 -17.99 3.06
C ASP A 338 0.98 -19.02 2.09
N PRO A 339 0.35 -20.19 1.89
CA PRO A 339 0.79 -21.19 0.93
C PRO A 339 0.98 -20.67 -0.51
N ARG A 340 0.24 -19.64 -0.92
CA ARG A 340 0.34 -19.00 -2.25
C ARG A 340 1.66 -18.25 -2.44
N THR A 341 2.44 -18.02 -1.38
CA THR A 341 3.81 -17.50 -1.46
C THR A 341 4.85 -18.60 -1.71
N GLY A 342 4.48 -19.62 -2.49
CA GLY A 342 5.37 -20.73 -2.84
C GLY A 342 5.51 -21.78 -1.74
N GLY A 343 4.49 -21.94 -0.89
CA GLY A 343 4.41 -22.95 0.15
C GLY A 343 3.96 -24.33 -0.34
N ARG A 344 3.62 -25.20 0.63
CA ARG A 344 3.03 -26.52 0.36
C ARG A 344 1.59 -26.39 -0.12
N GLY A 345 1.15 -27.34 -0.95
CA GLY A 345 -0.21 -27.39 -1.48
C GLY A 345 -0.28 -27.07 -2.97
N THR A 346 -1.50 -27.08 -3.50
CA THR A 346 -1.78 -26.90 -4.93
C THR A 346 -2.88 -25.86 -5.15
N ASN A 347 -2.83 -25.17 -6.28
CA ASN A 347 -3.95 -24.35 -6.73
C ASN A 347 -5.13 -25.22 -7.23
N TYR A 348 -6.19 -24.56 -7.71
CA TYR A 348 -7.39 -25.24 -8.23
C TYR A 348 -7.13 -26.10 -9.48
N GLU A 349 -6.03 -25.83 -10.21
CA GLU A 349 -5.61 -26.59 -11.40
C GLU A 349 -4.71 -27.80 -11.06
N GLY A 350 -4.35 -27.95 -9.78
CA GLY A 350 -3.45 -29.00 -9.30
C GLY A 350 -1.96 -28.65 -9.41
N ASP A 351 -1.60 -27.42 -9.79
CA ASP A 351 -0.21 -26.94 -9.79
C ASP A 351 0.27 -26.65 -8.37
N GLU A 352 1.44 -27.18 -8.01
CA GLU A 352 2.08 -26.90 -6.72
C GLU A 352 2.48 -25.43 -6.60
N TYR A 353 2.11 -24.76 -5.50
CA TYR A 353 2.44 -23.35 -5.29
C TYR A 353 3.96 -23.08 -5.36
N ALA A 354 4.78 -23.97 -4.81
CA ALA A 354 6.25 -23.89 -4.87
C ALA A 354 6.82 -23.84 -6.30
N LYS A 355 6.08 -24.35 -7.30
CA LYS A 355 6.48 -24.35 -8.72
C LYS A 355 5.98 -23.14 -9.50
N LEU A 356 5.12 -22.33 -8.91
CA LEU A 356 4.58 -21.12 -9.54
C LEU A 356 5.55 -19.94 -9.45
N GLY A 357 6.66 -20.05 -8.72
CA GLY A 357 7.70 -19.02 -8.65
C GLY A 357 7.39 -17.87 -7.69
N GLY A 358 6.43 -18.04 -6.78
CA GLY A 358 6.13 -17.10 -5.69
C GLY A 358 7.13 -17.15 -4.53
N GLY A 359 6.80 -16.44 -3.46
CA GLY A 359 7.53 -16.35 -2.20
C GLY A 359 8.51 -15.20 -2.10
N LEU A 360 9.32 -15.22 -1.03
CA LEU A 360 10.33 -14.19 -0.82
C LEU A 360 11.40 -14.25 -1.92
N LYS A 361 11.65 -13.11 -2.54
CA LYS A 361 12.61 -12.92 -3.62
C LYS A 361 13.51 -11.73 -3.33
N ARG A 362 14.77 -11.86 -3.69
CA ARG A 362 15.72 -10.75 -3.73
C ARG A 362 16.06 -10.40 -5.17
N TRP A 363 16.19 -9.10 -5.45
CA TRP A 363 16.62 -8.60 -6.75
C TRP A 363 18.00 -9.14 -7.12
N ARG A 364 18.18 -9.55 -8.37
CA ARG A 364 19.53 -9.73 -8.91
C ARG A 364 20.21 -8.37 -9.07
N VAL A 365 21.53 -8.40 -8.97
CA VAL A 365 22.42 -7.27 -9.27
C VAL A 365 23.06 -7.50 -10.62
N THR A 366 23.10 -6.45 -11.45
CA THR A 366 23.79 -6.51 -12.73
C THR A 366 25.28 -6.26 -12.53
N LYS A 367 26.14 -7.13 -13.07
CA LYS A 367 27.59 -7.02 -12.98
C LYS A 367 28.25 -7.17 -14.35
N ASN A 368 29.47 -6.66 -14.48
CA ASN A 368 30.33 -6.98 -15.62
C ASN A 368 31.08 -8.28 -15.32
N VAL A 369 30.61 -9.39 -15.90
CA VAL A 369 31.22 -10.71 -15.76
C VAL A 369 31.75 -11.15 -17.12
N GLY A 370 33.07 -11.31 -17.24
CA GLY A 370 33.70 -11.75 -18.48
C GLY A 370 33.44 -10.83 -19.69
N GLY A 371 33.21 -9.53 -19.46
CA GLY A 371 32.89 -8.57 -20.51
C GLY A 371 31.41 -8.51 -20.91
N TYR A 372 30.52 -9.15 -20.15
CA TYR A 372 29.08 -9.10 -20.38
C TYR A 372 28.36 -8.58 -19.13
N TRP A 373 27.37 -7.73 -19.35
CA TRP A 373 26.38 -7.40 -18.33
C TRP A 373 25.60 -8.68 -18.01
N THR A 374 25.64 -9.09 -16.74
CA THR A 374 25.09 -10.36 -16.26
C THR A 374 24.33 -10.12 -14.96
N ASN A 375 23.08 -10.56 -14.88
CA ASN A 375 22.30 -10.52 -13.65
C ASN A 375 22.68 -11.71 -12.77
N THR A 376 23.15 -11.41 -11.57
CA THR A 376 23.63 -12.41 -10.60
C THR A 376 23.33 -11.94 -9.17
N PHE A 377 23.90 -12.57 -8.14
CA PHE A 377 23.70 -12.21 -6.74
C PHE A 377 24.90 -11.45 -6.15
N MET A 378 24.68 -10.78 -5.02
CA MET A 378 25.78 -10.30 -4.19
C MET A 378 26.51 -11.49 -3.58
N ARG A 379 27.83 -11.40 -3.42
CA ARG A 379 28.63 -12.52 -2.89
C ARG A 379 28.16 -12.97 -1.51
N GLY A 380 27.71 -12.04 -0.67
CA GLY A 380 27.17 -12.33 0.65
C GLY A 380 25.86 -13.13 0.63
N ASP A 381 25.10 -13.06 -0.46
CA ASP A 381 23.80 -13.73 -0.58
C ASP A 381 23.91 -15.17 -1.09
N GLU A 382 25.07 -15.59 -1.60
CA GLU A 382 25.27 -16.91 -2.22
C GLU A 382 24.92 -18.06 -1.27
N ALA A 383 25.26 -17.92 0.02
CA ALA A 383 24.96 -18.93 1.05
C ALA A 383 23.45 -19.01 1.38
N HIS A 384 22.71 -17.93 1.12
CA HIS A 384 21.29 -17.78 1.43
C HIS A 384 20.38 -18.09 0.23
N TRP A 385 20.96 -18.27 -0.95
CA TRP A 385 20.23 -18.56 -2.18
C TRP A 385 19.57 -19.95 -2.14
N ILE A 386 18.32 -20.00 -2.64
CA ILE A 386 17.59 -21.23 -2.93
C ILE A 386 17.38 -21.32 -4.43
N ASN A 387 17.86 -22.41 -5.02
CA ASN A 387 17.68 -22.70 -6.44
C ASN A 387 16.17 -22.82 -6.76
N SER A 388 15.72 -22.24 -7.87
CA SER A 388 14.33 -22.29 -8.33
C SER A 388 13.81 -23.70 -8.60
N THR A 389 14.69 -24.68 -8.81
CA THR A 389 14.31 -26.10 -8.94
C THR A 389 14.26 -26.85 -7.62
N ASP A 390 14.71 -26.26 -6.51
CA ASP A 390 14.63 -26.83 -5.16
C ASP A 390 13.27 -26.51 -4.52
N THR A 391 12.25 -27.18 -5.06
CA THR A 391 10.86 -26.95 -4.65
C THR A 391 10.58 -27.35 -3.22
N GLU A 392 11.35 -28.30 -2.65
CA GLU A 392 11.20 -28.68 -1.24
C GLU A 392 11.64 -27.56 -0.30
N ARG A 393 12.81 -26.97 -0.53
CA ARG A 393 13.27 -25.82 0.28
C ARG A 393 12.35 -24.62 0.09
N ILE A 394 11.86 -24.38 -1.13
CA ILE A 394 10.91 -23.31 -1.42
C ILE A 394 9.59 -23.52 -0.65
N ALA A 395 9.03 -24.73 -0.72
CA ALA A 395 7.76 -25.08 -0.08
C ALA A 395 7.80 -25.01 1.46
N ALA A 396 8.98 -25.18 2.06
CA ALA A 396 9.16 -25.11 3.51
C ALA A 396 9.24 -23.68 4.06
N ARG A 397 9.36 -22.65 3.20
CA ARG A 397 9.58 -21.26 3.65
C ARG A 397 8.43 -20.68 4.48
N PRO A 398 7.14 -20.86 4.13
CA PRO A 398 6.06 -20.33 4.97
C PRO A 398 6.09 -20.88 6.40
N GLU A 399 6.35 -22.18 6.58
CA GLU A 399 6.53 -22.79 7.91
C GLU A 399 7.77 -22.26 8.65
N GLN A 400 8.81 -21.87 7.93
CA GLN A 400 10.00 -21.24 8.52
C GLN A 400 9.70 -19.80 8.94
N PHE A 401 8.95 -19.04 8.14
CA PHE A 401 8.46 -17.71 8.54
C PHE A 401 7.52 -17.79 9.72
N GLU A 402 6.68 -18.81 9.84
CA GLU A 402 5.83 -19.00 11.01
C GLU A 402 6.63 -19.08 12.32
N ARG A 403 7.83 -19.67 12.27
CA ARG A 403 8.75 -19.75 13.42
C ARG A 403 9.62 -18.51 13.61
N LEU A 404 9.94 -17.80 12.53
CA LEU A 404 10.87 -16.68 12.53
C LEU A 404 10.17 -15.35 12.84
N LEU A 405 8.97 -15.18 12.30
CA LEU A 405 8.12 -14.04 12.59
C LEU A 405 7.48 -14.32 13.94
N GLY A 406 7.89 -13.57 14.96
CA GLY A 406 7.55 -13.86 16.36
C GLY A 406 6.06 -14.08 16.58
N GLU A 407 5.71 -14.73 17.69
CA GLU A 407 4.33 -14.69 18.16
C GLU A 407 4.00 -13.23 18.46
N VAL A 408 3.21 -12.65 17.56
CA VAL A 408 2.57 -11.37 17.80
C VAL A 408 1.70 -11.56 19.04
N SER A 409 1.76 -10.65 20.02
CA SER A 409 0.97 -10.81 21.24
C SER A 409 -0.50 -11.03 20.88
N PRO A 410 -1.28 -11.81 21.66
CA PRO A 410 -2.72 -11.91 21.43
C PRO A 410 -3.39 -10.56 21.21
N GLU A 411 -3.00 -9.54 21.97
CA GLU A 411 -3.48 -8.17 21.88
C GLU A 411 -3.16 -7.54 20.50
N ASP A 412 -1.92 -7.64 20.03
CA ASP A 412 -1.52 -7.13 18.71
C ASP A 412 -2.21 -7.91 17.58
N GLN A 413 -2.45 -9.22 17.75
CA GLN A 413 -3.22 -10.04 16.79
C GLN A 413 -4.67 -9.56 16.72
N ARG A 414 -5.30 -9.30 17.87
CA ARG A 414 -6.64 -8.72 17.95
C ARG A 414 -6.67 -7.37 17.26
N ASP A 415 -5.75 -6.46 17.58
CA ASP A 415 -5.75 -5.10 17.05
C ASP A 415 -5.54 -5.10 15.53
N ALA A 416 -4.73 -6.00 15.01
CA ALA A 416 -4.60 -6.17 13.57
C ALA A 416 -5.84 -6.78 12.90
N LEU A 417 -6.51 -7.73 13.54
CA LEU A 417 -7.79 -8.26 13.03
C LEU A 417 -8.87 -7.19 13.04
N LEU A 418 -8.93 -6.35 14.07
CA LEU A 418 -9.82 -5.20 14.15
C LEU A 418 -9.48 -4.15 13.08
N ALA A 419 -8.19 -3.86 12.86
CA ALA A 419 -7.74 -2.98 11.79
C ALA A 419 -8.08 -3.55 10.39
N LEU A 420 -8.00 -4.87 10.21
CA LEU A 420 -8.42 -5.55 8.98
C LEU A 420 -9.95 -5.44 8.79
N ILE A 421 -10.74 -5.66 9.84
CA ILE A 421 -12.20 -5.48 9.82
C ILE A 421 -12.55 -4.05 9.42
N GLU A 422 -11.92 -3.05 10.02
CA GLU A 422 -12.17 -1.64 9.72
C GLU A 422 -11.72 -1.26 8.30
N ASP A 423 -10.61 -1.81 7.81
CA ASP A 423 -10.18 -1.67 6.41
C ASP A 423 -11.24 -2.20 5.43
N ARG A 424 -11.87 -3.34 5.74
CA ARG A 424 -12.96 -3.88 4.92
C ARG A 424 -14.25 -3.06 5.04
N ARG A 425 -14.57 -2.53 6.22
CA ARG A 425 -15.67 -1.57 6.39
C ARG A 425 -15.44 -0.33 5.55
N ALA A 426 -14.26 0.29 5.63
CA ALA A 426 -13.91 1.45 4.84
C ALA A 426 -13.96 1.17 3.33
N HIS A 427 -13.56 -0.02 2.88
CA HIS A 427 -13.78 -0.45 1.50
C HIS A 427 -15.27 -0.53 1.14
N LEU A 428 -16.12 -1.10 2.01
CA LEU A 428 -17.58 -1.18 1.80
C LEU A 428 -18.27 0.19 1.83
N ARG A 429 -17.74 1.16 2.60
CA ARG A 429 -18.19 2.57 2.54
C ARG A 429 -18.02 3.16 1.15
N ASN A 430 -16.98 2.73 0.42
CA ASN A 430 -16.73 3.21 -0.94
C ASN A 430 -17.41 2.35 -2.01
N TYR A 431 -17.48 1.03 -1.78
CA TYR A 431 -17.95 0.02 -2.72
C TYR A 431 -18.91 -0.97 -2.02
N PRO A 432 -20.15 -0.56 -1.69
CA PRO A 432 -21.05 -1.33 -0.83
C PRO A 432 -21.48 -2.69 -1.39
N ALA A 433 -21.31 -2.93 -2.70
CA ALA A 433 -21.59 -4.21 -3.34
C ALA A 433 -20.42 -5.22 -3.33
N SER A 434 -19.23 -4.83 -2.84
CA SER A 434 -18.01 -5.65 -2.90
C SER A 434 -18.11 -6.93 -2.05
N CYS A 435 -18.42 -8.07 -2.67
CA CYS A 435 -18.48 -9.35 -1.96
C CYS A 435 -17.11 -9.81 -1.46
N ALA A 436 -16.02 -9.46 -2.16
CA ALA A 436 -14.66 -9.74 -1.69
C ALA A 436 -14.36 -9.04 -0.35
N ALA A 437 -14.80 -7.79 -0.19
CA ALA A 437 -14.63 -7.08 1.07
C ALA A 437 -15.49 -7.67 2.19
N ARG A 438 -16.73 -8.08 1.89
CA ARG A 438 -17.62 -8.76 2.85
C ARG A 438 -17.02 -10.08 3.32
N GLU A 439 -16.60 -10.95 2.40
CA GLU A 439 -15.97 -12.24 2.72
C GLU A 439 -14.68 -12.06 3.52
N ALA A 440 -13.83 -11.09 3.15
CA ALA A 440 -12.60 -10.80 3.88
C ALA A 440 -12.88 -10.30 5.31
N ARG A 441 -13.92 -9.48 5.51
CA ARG A 441 -14.35 -9.00 6.83
C ARG A 441 -14.84 -10.17 7.70
N GLU A 442 -15.72 -11.02 7.18
CA GLU A 442 -16.21 -12.19 7.93
C GLU A 442 -15.10 -13.23 8.17
N GLY A 443 -14.13 -13.34 7.26
CA GLY A 443 -12.89 -14.08 7.48
C GLY A 443 -12.11 -13.56 8.70
N ALA A 444 -11.93 -12.24 8.81
CA ALA A 444 -11.26 -11.62 9.94
C ALA A 444 -12.05 -11.77 11.26
N PHE A 445 -13.38 -11.68 11.23
CA PHE A 445 -14.21 -11.96 12.41
C PHE A 445 -14.08 -13.41 12.89
N ARG A 446 -14.06 -14.41 11.98
CA ARG A 446 -13.78 -15.80 12.36
C ARG A 446 -12.44 -15.96 13.06
N GLU A 447 -11.39 -15.39 12.49
CA GLU A 447 -10.06 -15.40 13.10
C GLU A 447 -10.08 -14.72 14.49
N LEU A 448 -10.85 -13.63 14.63
CA LEU A 448 -11.01 -12.92 15.89
C LEU A 448 -11.81 -13.72 16.93
N TYR A 449 -12.84 -14.45 16.52
CA TYR A 449 -13.59 -15.36 17.41
C TYR A 449 -12.68 -16.47 17.93
N ASP A 450 -11.91 -17.11 17.04
CA ASP A 450 -10.99 -18.18 17.42
C ASP A 450 -9.88 -17.67 18.35
N LEU A 451 -9.34 -16.48 18.08
CA LEU A 451 -8.37 -15.82 18.97
C LEU A 451 -9.00 -15.50 20.33
N ALA A 452 -10.16 -14.85 20.35
CA ALA A 452 -10.76 -14.38 21.58
C ALA A 452 -11.28 -15.51 22.47
N ALA A 453 -11.74 -16.60 21.88
CA ALA A 453 -12.11 -17.82 22.60
C ALA A 453 -10.89 -18.49 23.25
N ARG A 454 -9.75 -18.53 22.55
CA ARG A 454 -8.52 -19.16 23.06
C ARG A 454 -7.83 -18.34 24.15
N GLU A 455 -7.71 -17.03 23.95
CA GLU A 455 -6.86 -16.17 24.77
C GLU A 455 -7.63 -15.49 25.91
N TRP A 456 -8.89 -15.12 25.67
CA TRP A 456 -9.72 -14.39 26.65
C TRP A 456 -11.00 -15.13 27.05
N GLY A 457 -11.21 -16.35 26.56
CA GLY A 457 -12.41 -17.16 26.88
C GLY A 457 -13.72 -16.54 26.42
N MET A 458 -13.69 -15.65 25.43
CA MET A 458 -14.87 -14.93 24.93
C MET A 458 -15.66 -15.76 23.93
N THR A 459 -16.99 -15.64 23.96
CA THR A 459 -17.86 -16.20 22.92
C THR A 459 -17.94 -15.28 21.70
N ALA A 460 -18.39 -15.80 20.56
CA ALA A 460 -18.63 -14.96 19.37
C ALA A 460 -19.63 -13.83 19.67
N ALA A 461 -20.63 -14.07 20.53
CA ALA A 461 -21.57 -13.03 20.96
C ALA A 461 -20.89 -11.91 21.77
N ASP A 462 -19.92 -12.24 22.64
CA ASP A 462 -19.17 -11.23 23.39
C ASP A 462 -18.28 -10.38 22.46
N VAL A 463 -17.69 -11.01 21.44
CA VAL A 463 -16.89 -10.31 20.43
C VAL A 463 -17.79 -9.41 19.58
N ASP A 464 -18.94 -9.91 19.13
CA ASP A 464 -19.87 -9.16 18.31
C ASP A 464 -20.50 -7.99 19.07
N ALA A 465 -20.84 -8.16 20.35
CA ALA A 465 -21.34 -7.07 21.20
C ALA A 465 -20.33 -5.94 21.37
N ARG A 466 -19.03 -6.23 21.32
CA ARG A 466 -17.96 -5.23 21.44
C ARG A 466 -17.55 -4.62 20.11
N TYR A 467 -17.51 -5.41 19.05
CA TYR A 467 -16.81 -5.03 17.83
C TYR A 467 -17.70 -4.97 16.59
N ARG A 468 -18.84 -5.67 16.51
CA ARG A 468 -19.73 -5.54 15.35
C ARG A 468 -20.53 -4.25 15.43
N THR A 469 -20.75 -3.65 14.27
CA THR A 469 -21.56 -2.44 14.11
C THR A 469 -22.76 -2.74 13.21
N LEU A 470 -23.70 -1.79 13.15
CA LEU A 470 -24.88 -1.89 12.27
C LEU A 470 -24.49 -2.19 10.81
N ASP A 471 -23.42 -1.57 10.32
CA ASP A 471 -22.83 -1.81 9.00
C ASP A 471 -22.55 -3.27 8.71
N ASP A 472 -22.08 -4.03 9.70
CA ASP A 472 -21.69 -5.42 9.46
C ASP A 472 -22.90 -6.30 9.14
N TYR A 473 -24.05 -5.98 9.72
CA TYR A 473 -25.31 -6.66 9.47
C TYR A 473 -25.99 -6.18 8.18
N VAL A 474 -25.92 -4.87 7.89
CA VAL A 474 -26.43 -4.30 6.63
C VAL A 474 -25.63 -4.84 5.44
N PHE A 475 -24.31 -4.92 5.56
CA PHE A 475 -23.43 -5.45 4.52
C PHE A 475 -23.00 -6.89 4.82
N ALA A 476 -23.90 -7.74 5.30
CA ALA A 476 -23.63 -9.15 5.60
C ALA A 476 -23.09 -9.93 4.38
N GLU A 477 -22.31 -10.99 4.62
CA GLU A 477 -21.68 -11.79 3.56
C GLU A 477 -22.71 -12.47 2.65
N LEU A 478 -22.42 -12.43 1.35
CA LEU A 478 -23.25 -13.01 0.30
C LEU A 478 -22.57 -14.24 -0.29
N GLU A 479 -23.36 -15.24 -0.66
CA GLU A 479 -22.85 -16.37 -1.43
C GLU A 479 -22.58 -15.91 -2.87
N TYR A 480 -21.30 -15.79 -3.25
CA TYR A 480 -20.87 -15.19 -4.52
C TYR A 480 -21.58 -15.77 -5.74
N THR A 481 -21.65 -17.10 -5.85
CA THR A 481 -22.26 -17.81 -6.98
C THR A 481 -23.78 -17.70 -7.06
N ARG A 482 -24.41 -17.09 -6.06
CA ARG A 482 -25.87 -16.96 -5.94
C ARG A 482 -26.31 -15.53 -5.65
N SER A 483 -25.43 -14.55 -5.88
CA SER A 483 -25.72 -13.16 -5.55
C SER A 483 -25.27 -12.19 -6.64
N LYS A 484 -26.21 -11.58 -7.35
CA LYS A 484 -25.90 -10.63 -8.43
C LYS A 484 -25.39 -9.28 -7.93
N THR A 485 -25.62 -8.94 -6.65
CA THR A 485 -24.97 -7.79 -6.00
C THR A 485 -23.45 -7.87 -6.16
N CYS A 486 -22.85 -9.06 -6.11
CA CYS A 486 -21.40 -9.23 -6.19
C CYS A 486 -20.75 -8.76 -7.49
N CYS A 487 -21.54 -8.62 -8.57
CA CYS A 487 -21.06 -8.20 -9.88
C CYS A 487 -21.18 -6.69 -10.12
N TRP A 488 -21.58 -5.92 -9.09
CA TRP A 488 -21.96 -4.52 -9.23
C TRP A 488 -20.83 -3.58 -8.80
N ASN A 489 -19.84 -3.40 -9.68
CA ASN A 489 -18.62 -2.63 -9.42
C ASN A 489 -18.82 -1.10 -9.46
N SER A 490 -19.95 -0.63 -10.00
CA SER A 490 -20.25 0.80 -10.17
C SER A 490 -20.96 1.46 -8.98
N THR A 491 -21.08 0.76 -7.84
CA THR A 491 -21.59 1.32 -6.59
C THR A 491 -20.71 2.44 -6.04
N THR A 492 -21.27 3.33 -5.21
CA THR A 492 -20.59 4.57 -4.78
C THR A 492 -20.76 4.85 -3.29
N PRO A 493 -19.93 5.74 -2.70
CA PRO A 493 -20.11 6.18 -1.32
C PRO A 493 -21.49 6.78 -1.04
N ALA A 494 -22.08 7.49 -2.00
CA ALA A 494 -23.41 8.06 -1.83
C ALA A 494 -24.50 6.98 -1.71
N MET A 495 -24.33 5.84 -2.38
CA MET A 495 -25.24 4.70 -2.23
C MET A 495 -25.08 4.03 -0.86
N TYR A 496 -23.86 3.92 -0.34
CA TYR A 496 -23.62 3.45 1.02
C TYR A 496 -24.37 4.30 2.05
N GLU A 497 -24.27 5.63 1.96
CA GLU A 497 -24.99 6.54 2.88
C GLU A 497 -26.52 6.35 2.80
N ILE A 498 -27.07 6.23 1.60
CA ILE A 498 -28.51 5.95 1.40
C ILE A 498 -28.92 4.65 2.07
N VAL A 499 -28.13 3.58 1.88
CA VAL A 499 -28.39 2.26 2.44
C VAL A 499 -28.32 2.28 3.97
N MET A 500 -27.32 2.96 4.53
CA MET A 500 -27.15 3.05 5.98
C MET A 500 -28.20 3.93 6.64
N ASP A 501 -28.63 5.01 5.99
CA ASP A 501 -29.73 5.83 6.49
C ASP A 501 -31.07 5.10 6.47
N TYR A 502 -31.30 4.25 5.46
CA TYR A 502 -32.45 3.37 5.43
C TYR A 502 -32.42 2.40 6.62
N ALA A 503 -31.29 1.75 6.86
CA ALA A 503 -31.12 0.84 7.99
C ALA A 503 -31.32 1.56 9.34
N ARG A 504 -30.77 2.76 9.50
CA ARG A 504 -31.00 3.59 10.71
C ARG A 504 -32.47 3.96 10.91
N ALA A 505 -33.20 4.24 9.82
CA ALA A 505 -34.64 4.47 9.89
C ALA A 505 -35.41 3.20 10.32
N GLU A 506 -35.04 2.02 9.80
CA GLU A 506 -35.61 0.74 10.26
C GLU A 506 -35.34 0.51 11.75
N GLN A 507 -34.15 0.83 12.24
CA GLN A 507 -33.80 0.67 13.65
C GLN A 507 -34.59 1.64 14.56
N ALA A 508 -34.74 2.90 14.16
CA ALA A 508 -35.53 3.88 14.90
C ALA A 508 -37.02 3.49 14.96
N GLU A 509 -37.56 2.90 13.89
CA GLU A 509 -38.93 2.37 13.88
C GLU A 509 -39.08 1.18 14.84
N ALA A 510 -38.14 0.23 14.80
CA ALA A 510 -38.15 -0.94 15.69
C ALA A 510 -38.05 -0.53 17.17
N GLU A 511 -37.19 0.45 17.48
CA GLU A 511 -37.06 1.02 18.82
C GLU A 511 -38.35 1.71 19.29
N ALA A 512 -39.00 2.49 18.41
CA ALA A 512 -40.29 3.12 18.72
C ALA A 512 -41.41 2.09 18.98
N GLU A 513 -41.32 0.91 18.36
CA GLU A 513 -42.20 -0.23 18.59
C GLU A 513 -41.82 -1.07 19.84
N GLY A 514 -40.66 -0.80 20.45
CA GLY A 514 -40.14 -1.55 21.60
C GLY A 514 -39.75 -2.99 21.24
N VAL A 515 -39.40 -3.26 19.98
CA VAL A 515 -38.99 -4.58 19.50
C VAL A 515 -37.61 -4.50 18.87
N CYS A 516 -36.78 -5.54 19.05
CA CYS A 516 -35.57 -5.64 18.25
C CYS A 516 -35.90 -6.24 16.86
N ARG A 517 -35.40 -5.61 15.80
CA ARG A 517 -35.49 -6.11 14.43
C ARG A 517 -34.14 -5.97 13.74
N ALA A 518 -33.63 -7.07 13.18
CA ALA A 518 -32.42 -7.04 12.38
C ALA A 518 -32.58 -6.09 11.18
N PRO A 519 -31.54 -5.31 10.82
CA PRO A 519 -31.61 -4.44 9.65
C PRO A 519 -31.76 -5.25 8.38
N THR A 520 -32.39 -4.67 7.36
CA THR A 520 -32.45 -5.29 6.03
C THR A 520 -31.04 -5.32 5.41
N PRO A 521 -30.50 -6.49 5.03
CA PRO A 521 -29.20 -6.55 4.35
C PRO A 521 -29.27 -5.95 2.95
N PHE A 522 -28.23 -5.19 2.57
CA PHE A 522 -28.04 -4.65 1.24
C PHE A 522 -27.64 -5.75 0.26
N MET A 523 -28.63 -6.22 -0.49
CA MET A 523 -28.54 -7.24 -1.54
C MET A 523 -29.81 -7.20 -2.41
N SER A 524 -29.85 -7.92 -3.54
CA SER A 524 -31.11 -8.06 -4.28
C SER A 524 -32.10 -8.90 -3.50
N HIS A 525 -33.31 -8.39 -3.29
CA HIS A 525 -34.44 -9.13 -2.71
C HIS A 525 -35.49 -9.43 -3.78
N ALA A 526 -36.69 -9.89 -3.40
CA ALA A 526 -37.79 -10.16 -4.34
C ALA A 526 -38.24 -8.90 -5.11
N ASP A 527 -38.07 -7.72 -4.52
CA ASP A 527 -38.23 -6.38 -5.10
C ASP A 527 -36.95 -5.87 -5.80
N GLY A 528 -35.95 -6.73 -6.00
CA GLY A 528 -34.64 -6.30 -6.49
C GLY A 528 -33.96 -5.35 -5.51
N TYR A 529 -33.79 -4.09 -5.93
CA TYR A 529 -33.22 -3.02 -5.10
C TYR A 529 -34.18 -1.83 -4.91
N GLU A 530 -35.48 -2.04 -5.18
CA GLU A 530 -36.46 -0.94 -5.24
C GLU A 530 -36.59 -0.19 -3.91
N ARG A 531 -36.56 -0.87 -2.76
CA ARG A 531 -36.64 -0.21 -1.44
C ARG A 531 -35.62 0.92 -1.24
N TRP A 532 -34.36 0.71 -1.67
CA TRP A 532 -33.32 1.72 -1.51
C TRP A 532 -33.41 2.81 -2.57
N ARG A 533 -33.82 2.46 -3.80
CA ARG A 533 -34.12 3.44 -4.84
C ARG A 533 -35.24 4.38 -4.38
N ASP A 534 -36.32 3.81 -3.87
CA ASP A 534 -37.50 4.56 -3.44
C ASP A 534 -37.17 5.41 -2.20
N PHE A 535 -36.36 4.90 -1.26
CA PHE A 535 -35.85 5.68 -0.14
C PHE A 535 -34.92 6.83 -0.59
N ALA A 536 -34.06 6.60 -1.59
CA ALA A 536 -33.25 7.64 -2.19
C ALA A 536 -34.13 8.74 -2.80
N GLU A 537 -35.18 8.38 -3.53
CA GLU A 537 -36.14 9.33 -4.10
C GLU A 537 -36.86 10.12 -3.01
N GLN A 538 -37.37 9.45 -1.97
CA GLN A 538 -38.06 10.08 -0.84
C GLN A 538 -37.18 11.07 -0.08
N THR A 539 -35.88 10.76 0.04
CA THR A 539 -34.90 11.63 0.70
C THR A 539 -34.26 12.67 -0.25
N GLY A 540 -34.75 12.79 -1.49
CA GLY A 540 -34.23 13.76 -2.48
C GLY A 540 -32.87 13.39 -3.08
N ARG A 541 -32.39 12.18 -2.84
CA ARG A 541 -31.09 11.62 -3.30
C ARG A 541 -31.22 10.64 -4.46
N GLY A 542 -32.37 10.58 -5.14
CA GLY A 542 -32.62 9.64 -6.25
C GLY A 542 -31.56 9.69 -7.36
N ALA A 543 -31.00 10.87 -7.66
CA ALA A 543 -29.94 11.02 -8.66
C ALA A 543 -28.59 10.39 -8.25
N ALA A 544 -28.37 10.18 -6.94
CA ALA A 544 -27.18 9.50 -6.43
C ALA A 544 -27.33 7.97 -6.45
N TRP A 545 -28.56 7.45 -6.60
CA TRP A 545 -28.82 6.03 -6.74
C TRP A 545 -28.53 5.57 -8.17
N ARG A 546 -27.55 4.67 -8.32
CA ARG A 546 -27.28 4.04 -9.62
C ARG A 546 -28.15 2.79 -9.78
N PRO A 547 -28.67 2.50 -10.97
CA PRO A 547 -29.30 1.21 -11.24
C PRO A 547 -28.25 0.10 -11.27
N TRP A 548 -28.66 -1.12 -10.96
CA TRP A 548 -27.79 -2.29 -11.09
C TRP A 548 -27.32 -2.48 -12.53
N SER A 549 -26.04 -2.82 -12.68
CA SER A 549 -25.40 -3.13 -13.96
C SER A 549 -24.50 -4.36 -13.83
N GLU A 550 -24.39 -5.11 -14.93
CA GLU A 550 -23.41 -6.19 -15.09
C GLU A 550 -22.06 -5.58 -15.47
N ASP A 551 -21.32 -5.07 -14.47
CA ASP A 551 -20.03 -4.39 -14.68
C ASP A 551 -18.87 -5.35 -14.97
N GLU A 552 -19.09 -6.64 -14.67
CA GLU A 552 -18.21 -7.76 -14.97
C GLU A 552 -19.03 -8.98 -15.37
N SER A 553 -18.39 -10.03 -15.90
CA SER A 553 -19.10 -11.25 -16.26
C SER A 553 -19.82 -11.84 -15.03
N CYS A 554 -21.15 -11.91 -15.09
CA CYS A 554 -21.97 -12.26 -13.94
C CYS A 554 -22.85 -13.48 -14.24
N PRO A 555 -22.36 -14.72 -13.99
CA PRO A 555 -23.16 -15.94 -14.15
C PRO A 555 -24.48 -15.91 -13.38
N GLN A 556 -24.50 -15.21 -12.25
CA GLN A 556 -25.64 -15.05 -11.35
C GLN A 556 -26.56 -13.86 -11.68
N ARG A 557 -26.41 -13.18 -12.83
CA ARG A 557 -27.24 -12.00 -13.20
C ARG A 557 -28.76 -12.24 -13.16
N ASP A 558 -29.19 -13.47 -13.46
CA ASP A 558 -30.60 -13.84 -13.57
C ASP A 558 -31.21 -14.25 -12.22
N VAL A 559 -30.45 -14.15 -11.13
CA VAL A 559 -30.93 -14.39 -9.76
C VAL A 559 -31.94 -13.31 -9.37
N ALA A 560 -33.13 -13.75 -8.97
CA ALA A 560 -34.21 -12.86 -8.52
C ALA A 560 -33.87 -12.21 -7.17
N ALA A 561 -33.45 -13.02 -6.20
CA ALA A 561 -33.03 -12.60 -4.86
C ALA A 561 -31.71 -13.28 -4.49
N ASP A 562 -30.79 -12.49 -3.97
CA ASP A 562 -29.46 -12.93 -3.56
C ASP A 562 -29.52 -13.85 -2.33
N THR A 563 -28.41 -14.49 -2.02
CA THR A 563 -28.32 -15.45 -0.91
C THR A 563 -27.30 -14.97 0.12
N LEU A 564 -27.73 -14.77 1.36
CA LEU A 564 -26.83 -14.56 2.49
C LEU A 564 -26.07 -15.84 2.79
N ARG A 565 -24.77 -15.71 3.08
CA ARG A 565 -24.04 -16.78 3.74
C ARG A 565 -24.45 -16.81 5.23
N PRO A 566 -24.62 -17.99 5.84
CA PRO A 566 -24.83 -18.06 7.29
C PRO A 566 -23.69 -17.37 8.02
N ALA A 567 -24.02 -16.46 8.94
CA ALA A 567 -23.03 -15.80 9.76
C ALA A 567 -22.47 -16.77 10.81
N ASP A 568 -21.16 -16.72 11.04
CA ASP A 568 -20.50 -17.47 12.12
C ASP A 568 -20.66 -16.77 13.49
N GLY A 569 -21.08 -15.50 13.48
CA GLY A 569 -21.33 -14.66 14.66
C GLY A 569 -22.76 -14.76 15.20
N ALA A 570 -23.05 -13.93 16.21
CA ALA A 570 -24.37 -13.83 16.82
C ALA A 570 -25.35 -13.04 15.95
N ASP A 571 -26.64 -13.38 16.07
CA ASP A 571 -27.72 -12.62 15.42
C ASP A 571 -27.76 -11.17 15.96
N PHE A 572 -28.14 -10.21 15.11
CA PHE A 572 -28.23 -8.78 15.49
C PHE A 572 -28.98 -8.57 16.81
N CYS A 573 -30.15 -9.19 16.95
CA CYS A 573 -30.96 -9.06 18.17
C CYS A 573 -30.48 -9.87 19.37
N ALA A 574 -29.51 -10.76 19.17
CA ALA A 574 -28.82 -11.43 20.28
C ALA A 574 -27.72 -10.54 20.89
N VAL A 575 -27.28 -9.49 20.19
CA VAL A 575 -26.25 -8.55 20.65
C VAL A 575 -26.70 -7.09 20.77
N SER A 576 -27.87 -6.72 20.23
CA SER A 576 -28.43 -5.37 20.40
C SER A 576 -28.94 -5.10 21.82
N PRO A 577 -28.78 -3.87 22.33
CA PRO A 577 -28.81 -3.57 23.76
C PRO A 577 -30.24 -3.49 24.29
N GLY A 578 -30.77 -4.64 24.73
CA GLY A 578 -31.93 -4.72 25.62
C GLY A 578 -31.48 -4.93 27.06
N GLU A 579 -31.43 -3.84 27.84
CA GLU A 579 -31.26 -3.81 29.30
C GLU A 579 -29.95 -4.40 29.86
N GLY A 580 -28.92 -3.55 29.85
CA GLY A 580 -27.69 -3.72 30.64
C GLY A 580 -26.81 -2.47 30.68
N GLY A 581 -27.38 -1.28 30.49
CA GLY A 581 -26.68 -0.01 30.66
C GLY A 581 -26.51 0.34 32.12
N ALA A 582 -25.29 0.17 32.64
CA ALA A 582 -24.72 1.22 33.48
C ALA A 582 -23.95 2.14 32.53
N ASP A 583 -24.21 3.42 32.62
CA ASP A 583 -23.46 4.47 31.94
C ASP A 583 -22.00 4.40 32.42
N ASP A 584 -21.12 3.74 31.64
CA ASP A 584 -19.71 3.49 32.02
C ASP A 584 -18.84 4.77 31.96
N CYS A 585 -19.45 5.90 31.58
CA CYS A 585 -18.81 7.23 31.57
C CYS A 585 -19.16 8.08 32.80
N ALA A 586 -20.11 7.65 33.65
CA ALA A 586 -20.45 8.43 34.84
C ALA A 586 -19.49 8.11 36.00
N ASP A 587 -18.59 9.04 36.32
CA ASP A 587 -17.68 8.94 37.47
C ASP A 587 -17.98 9.96 38.59
N ALA A 588 -17.11 10.01 39.62
CA ALA A 588 -17.31 10.84 40.81
C ALA A 588 -17.11 12.36 40.59
N TYR A 589 -16.53 12.76 39.46
CA TYR A 589 -16.19 14.14 39.11
C TYR A 589 -17.03 14.70 37.97
N GLU A 590 -17.80 13.87 37.29
CA GLU A 590 -18.71 14.28 36.24
C GLU A 590 -19.98 14.99 36.76
N PRO A 591 -20.46 16.07 36.11
CA PRO A 591 -19.92 16.67 34.88
C PRO A 591 -18.72 17.61 35.13
N ASN A 592 -17.64 17.49 34.35
CA ASN A 592 -16.49 18.41 34.36
C ASN A 592 -15.96 18.82 32.95
N PRO A 593 -16.82 19.14 31.97
CA PRO A 593 -16.47 19.23 30.55
C PRO A 593 -15.63 20.46 30.16
N SER A 594 -15.44 21.40 31.10
CA SER A 594 -14.90 22.74 30.83
C SER A 594 -14.14 23.33 32.03
N ALA A 595 -13.26 24.30 31.76
CA ALA A 595 -12.45 24.95 32.79
C ALA A 595 -13.28 25.70 33.86
N ASP A 596 -14.45 26.22 33.50
CA ASP A 596 -15.36 26.93 34.41
C ASP A 596 -16.23 25.99 35.26
N GLU A 597 -16.42 24.75 34.81
CA GLU A 597 -17.15 23.70 35.53
C GLU A 597 -16.22 22.76 36.31
N ALA A 598 -14.90 22.87 36.10
CA ALA A 598 -13.87 22.06 36.72
C ALA A 598 -13.99 21.96 38.26
N PRO A 599 -14.13 20.76 38.84
CA PRO A 599 -14.00 20.55 40.28
C PRO A 599 -12.57 20.81 40.76
N VAL A 600 -12.39 21.02 42.07
CA VAL A 600 -11.06 21.10 42.68
C VAL A 600 -10.51 19.69 42.84
N LEU A 601 -9.31 19.43 42.33
CA LEU A 601 -8.61 18.16 42.58
C LEU A 601 -7.89 18.25 43.93
N GLU A 602 -8.29 17.41 44.87
CA GLU A 602 -7.65 17.33 46.18
C GLU A 602 -6.30 16.60 46.08
N PRO A 603 -5.28 16.97 46.89
CA PRO A 603 -4.00 16.28 46.91
C PRO A 603 -4.13 14.77 47.16
N GLY A 604 -3.29 13.98 46.49
CA GLY A 604 -3.35 12.52 46.51
C GLY A 604 -3.85 11.92 45.19
N ALA A 605 -4.12 10.62 45.21
CA ALA A 605 -4.50 9.86 44.03
C ALA A 605 -5.98 9.46 44.06
N HIS A 606 -6.64 9.61 42.92
CA HIS A 606 -8.05 9.33 42.69
C HIS A 606 -8.19 8.35 41.52
N ASP A 607 -8.97 7.30 41.73
CA ASP A 607 -9.15 6.16 40.83
C ASP A 607 -10.58 6.12 40.29
N GLY A 608 -10.81 5.32 39.24
CA GLY A 608 -12.15 5.07 38.71
C GLY A 608 -12.69 6.22 37.86
N LEU A 609 -11.79 6.95 37.18
CA LEU A 609 -12.13 8.00 36.23
C LEU A 609 -12.05 7.45 34.80
N ARG A 610 -12.76 8.05 33.86
CA ARG A 610 -12.77 7.59 32.47
C ARG A 610 -12.96 8.74 31.50
N ILE A 611 -12.12 8.80 30.46
CA ILE A 611 -12.37 9.64 29.29
C ILE A 611 -13.21 8.86 28.28
N CYS A 612 -14.34 9.43 27.89
CA CYS A 612 -15.24 8.89 26.87
C CYS A 612 -15.21 9.64 25.53
N ASP A 613 -15.93 9.15 24.52
CA ASP A 613 -15.90 9.76 23.18
C ASP A 613 -16.47 11.19 23.22
N GLY A 614 -15.67 12.16 22.77
CA GLY A 614 -16.01 13.58 22.82
C GLY A 614 -15.90 14.25 24.20
N ASP A 615 -15.44 13.52 25.21
CA ASP A 615 -15.35 13.95 26.61
C ASP A 615 -14.01 14.65 26.95
N ARG A 616 -14.02 15.50 27.98
CA ARG A 616 -12.87 16.26 28.47
C ARG A 616 -12.97 16.50 29.97
N ASP A 617 -12.03 15.96 30.72
CA ASP A 617 -12.02 16.14 32.17
C ASP A 617 -11.16 17.33 32.58
N TRP A 618 -11.80 18.35 33.16
CA TRP A 618 -11.11 19.52 33.70
C TRP A 618 -11.03 19.50 35.22
N PHE A 619 -9.85 19.83 35.78
CA PHE A 619 -9.65 19.97 37.22
C PHE A 619 -8.93 21.26 37.60
N ARG A 620 -9.37 21.94 38.68
CA ARG A 620 -8.70 23.12 39.26
C ARG A 620 -7.69 22.72 40.32
N ILE A 621 -6.53 23.40 40.30
CA ILE A 621 -5.39 23.16 41.20
C ILE A 621 -5.03 24.46 41.96
N PRO A 622 -5.78 24.85 43.02
CA PRO A 622 -5.62 26.15 43.67
C PRO A 622 -4.22 26.40 44.26
N ASN A 623 -3.56 25.34 44.75
CA ASN A 623 -2.27 25.44 45.42
C ASN A 623 -1.07 25.17 44.49
N GLY A 624 -1.32 24.75 43.25
CA GLY A 624 -0.30 24.25 42.33
C GLY A 624 0.23 22.87 42.76
N GLY A 625 1.03 22.25 41.90
CA GLY A 625 1.61 20.93 42.16
C GLY A 625 1.96 20.19 40.87
N THR A 626 2.36 18.94 41.00
CA THR A 626 2.56 18.05 39.84
C THR A 626 1.35 17.16 39.70
N VAL A 627 0.71 17.20 38.53
CA VAL A 627 -0.39 16.30 38.18
C VAL A 627 0.14 15.20 37.28
N ARG A 628 -0.16 13.97 37.65
CA ARG A 628 0.19 12.76 36.90
C ARG A 628 -1.08 11.97 36.64
N ILE A 629 -1.27 11.53 35.40
CA ILE A 629 -2.26 10.50 35.08
C ILE A 629 -1.54 9.20 34.77
N SER A 630 -2.18 8.08 35.10
CA SER A 630 -1.79 6.75 34.65
C SER A 630 -3.00 6.03 34.07
N PHE A 631 -2.85 5.47 32.90
CA PHE A 631 -3.87 4.80 32.12
C PHE A 631 -3.21 3.68 31.32
N SER A 632 -4.01 2.82 30.69
CA SER A 632 -3.48 1.87 29.72
C SER A 632 -3.48 2.55 28.36
N HIS A 633 -2.30 2.90 27.81
CA HIS A 633 -2.22 3.43 26.44
C HIS A 633 -2.78 2.42 25.43
N ALA A 634 -2.76 1.12 25.76
CA ALA A 634 -3.41 0.06 25.00
C ALA A 634 -4.96 0.06 25.07
N GLU A 635 -5.57 0.77 26.03
CA GLU A 635 -7.02 1.02 26.07
C GLU A 635 -7.38 2.28 25.26
N GLY A 636 -6.57 3.33 25.39
CA GLY A 636 -6.69 4.57 24.63
C GLY A 636 -5.62 5.57 25.04
N ASP A 637 -5.11 6.33 24.08
CA ASP A 637 -4.06 7.32 24.30
C ASP A 637 -4.62 8.60 24.93
N LEU A 638 -4.31 8.85 26.21
CA LEU A 638 -4.75 10.03 26.93
C LEU A 638 -3.61 11.05 27.06
N ASP A 639 -3.89 12.29 26.70
CA ASP A 639 -3.00 13.42 26.81
C ASP A 639 -3.34 14.28 28.05
N LEU A 640 -2.35 15.07 28.52
CA LEU A 640 -2.52 15.98 29.66
C LEU A 640 -2.01 17.39 29.36
N LYS A 641 -2.84 18.41 29.60
CA LYS A 641 -2.47 19.84 29.51
C LYS A 641 -2.57 20.54 30.86
N ALA A 642 -1.70 21.52 31.08
CA ALA A 642 -1.77 22.43 32.22
C ALA A 642 -1.94 23.88 31.80
N TYR A 643 -2.75 24.62 32.56
CA TYR A 643 -3.08 26.03 32.34
C TYR A 643 -2.76 26.87 33.59
N ASP A 644 -2.37 28.13 33.39
CA ASP A 644 -2.24 29.11 34.49
C ASP A 644 -3.59 29.73 34.89
N ALA A 645 -3.59 30.52 35.97
CA ALA A 645 -4.81 31.17 36.47
C ALA A 645 -5.46 32.16 35.48
N GLY A 646 -4.75 32.55 34.41
CA GLY A 646 -5.27 33.36 33.32
C GLY A 646 -5.83 32.55 32.15
N GLY A 647 -5.85 31.21 32.26
CA GLY A 647 -6.32 30.30 31.21
C GLY A 647 -5.30 30.06 30.10
N ARG A 648 -4.03 30.46 30.27
CA ARG A 648 -2.98 30.22 29.26
C ARG A 648 -2.34 28.87 29.49
N GLN A 649 -2.22 28.05 28.44
CA GLN A 649 -1.50 26.78 28.51
C GLN A 649 -0.02 27.02 28.87
N VAL A 650 0.48 26.31 29.88
CA VAL A 650 1.85 26.43 30.41
C VAL A 650 2.67 25.15 30.28
N ALA A 651 2.03 23.99 30.17
CA ALA A 651 2.67 22.71 29.90
C ALA A 651 1.72 21.75 29.18
N VAL A 652 2.28 20.74 28.52
CA VAL A 652 1.56 19.66 27.84
C VAL A 652 2.43 18.39 27.86
N SER A 653 1.79 17.24 27.98
CA SER A 653 2.40 15.91 27.94
C SER A 653 1.56 15.06 26.98
N GLN A 654 2.20 14.54 25.92
CA GLN A 654 1.58 13.79 24.82
C GLN A 654 2.51 12.64 24.40
N SER A 655 2.70 11.69 25.29
CA SER A 655 3.56 10.54 25.06
C SER A 655 2.72 9.34 24.60
N VAL A 656 3.40 8.27 24.18
CA VAL A 656 2.77 6.97 23.92
C VAL A 656 2.98 6.00 25.08
N SER A 657 3.24 6.54 26.28
CA SER A 657 3.45 5.75 27.49
C SER A 657 2.18 5.72 28.33
N ASP A 658 2.06 4.76 29.24
CA ASP A 658 0.93 4.60 30.17
C ASP A 658 0.81 5.74 31.22
N VAL A 659 1.51 6.85 31.02
CA VAL A 659 1.70 7.93 31.98
C VAL A 659 1.85 9.25 31.26
N GLU A 660 1.07 10.25 31.71
CA GLU A 660 1.35 11.66 31.41
C GLU A 660 1.58 12.46 32.70
N GLU A 661 2.46 13.45 32.67
CA GLU A 661 2.82 14.25 33.85
C GLU A 661 3.11 15.72 33.51
N VAL A 662 2.49 16.65 34.24
CA VAL A 662 2.68 18.10 34.05
C VAL A 662 2.81 18.83 35.39
N ALA A 663 3.56 19.94 35.40
CA ALA A 663 3.61 20.86 36.53
C ALA A 663 2.56 21.98 36.35
N VAL A 664 1.75 22.20 37.38
CA VAL A 664 0.64 23.17 37.37
C VAL A 664 0.92 24.30 38.36
N PRO A 665 0.90 25.57 37.92
CA PRO A 665 1.09 26.71 38.83
C PRO A 665 -0.11 26.89 39.78
N ALA A 666 0.12 27.55 40.91
CA ALA A 666 -0.94 27.87 41.87
C ALA A 666 -2.06 28.70 41.23
N GLY A 667 -3.30 28.28 41.43
CA GLY A 667 -4.50 28.85 40.81
C GLY A 667 -4.75 28.38 39.38
N GLY A 668 -3.96 27.43 38.87
CA GLY A 668 -4.11 26.86 37.52
C GLY A 668 -5.13 25.72 37.43
N ALA A 669 -5.18 25.09 36.26
CA ALA A 669 -6.06 23.95 35.96
C ALA A 669 -5.35 22.93 35.05
N VAL A 670 -5.90 21.73 34.98
CA VAL A 670 -5.50 20.66 34.04
C VAL A 670 -6.67 20.16 33.23
N GLU A 671 -6.37 19.67 32.03
CA GLU A 671 -7.30 19.05 31.09
C GLU A 671 -6.74 17.68 30.70
N VAL A 672 -7.51 16.62 30.94
CA VAL A 672 -7.26 15.26 30.46
C VAL A 672 -8.13 15.03 29.23
N TYR A 673 -7.59 14.51 28.14
CA TYR A 673 -8.35 14.25 26.92
C TYR A 673 -7.76 13.11 26.10
N GLY A 674 -8.59 12.45 25.30
CA GLY A 674 -8.14 11.41 24.38
C GLY A 674 -7.50 11.97 23.11
N TYR A 675 -6.31 11.49 22.76
CA TYR A 675 -5.71 11.75 21.45
C TYR A 675 -6.59 11.15 20.35
N ASN A 676 -7.00 11.99 19.39
CA ASN A 676 -7.88 11.61 18.28
C ASN A 676 -9.18 10.90 18.69
N GLY A 677 -9.75 11.26 19.85
CA GLY A 677 -11.00 10.67 20.37
C GLY A 677 -10.81 9.34 21.10
N ALA A 678 -9.58 8.99 21.49
CA ALA A 678 -9.33 7.82 22.31
C ALA A 678 -10.10 7.88 23.65
N THR A 679 -10.50 6.71 24.15
CA THR A 679 -11.24 6.57 25.41
C THR A 679 -10.48 5.59 26.30
N ALA A 680 -10.33 5.90 27.57
CA ALA A 680 -9.66 5.00 28.50
C ALA A 680 -10.03 5.32 29.96
N ALA A 681 -10.04 4.29 30.80
CA ALA A 681 -10.03 4.47 32.24
C ALA A 681 -8.65 5.01 32.67
N TYR A 682 -8.65 5.91 33.65
CA TYR A 682 -7.43 6.49 34.17
C TYR A 682 -7.49 6.73 35.67
N ARG A 683 -6.31 6.89 36.25
CA ARG A 683 -6.07 7.35 37.62
C ARG A 683 -5.34 8.68 37.55
N ILE A 684 -5.77 9.66 38.35
CA ILE A 684 -5.10 10.96 38.47
C ILE A 684 -4.49 11.13 39.86
N GLU A 685 -3.31 11.73 39.94
CA GLU A 685 -2.61 12.00 41.19
C GLU A 685 -2.07 13.44 41.19
N LEU A 686 -2.40 14.20 42.25
CA LEU A 686 -1.82 15.51 42.54
C LEU A 686 -0.79 15.40 43.67
N ARG A 687 0.46 15.77 43.37
CA ARG A 687 1.62 15.74 44.27
C ARG A 687 2.13 17.12 44.66
#